data_AF-A0A3L7P3Q1-F1
#
_entry.id   AF-A0A3L7P3Q1-F1
#
_cell.length_a   1.000
_cell.length_b   1.000
_cell.length_c   1.000
_cell.angle_alpha   90.00
_cell.angle_beta   90.00
_cell.angle_gamma   90.00
#
_symmetry.space_group_name_H-M   'P 1'
#
loop_
_entity.id
_entity.type
_entity.pdbx_description
1 polymer ?
#
loop_
_entity_poly.entity_id
_entity_poly.type
_entity_poly.pdbx_seq_one_letter_code
_entity_poly.pdbx_strand_id
1 'polypeptide(L)'
;MSWLIPETGQRNVRVVVCGFADNAAVGLITERIMYRVLYAVICSLFCTGVYAAPQEASPRARIIINEVNSSIVLGSDRNTRLLRLALRVSLTNESVEPITVVRNQFQLFANGQTVTEAAPEAGDDFVQKTVQQKQAASGWLWFSGIPLNGEETPLTLQWTLSKPRSLDAKSEPGSSTDLEEPKEESETQPDPADAVTVNLTQELRKLNAVEKWRIGPDGELQVLAVHRDLDVLAAWSIVDELKNLSAGGIQRLLLVPASGTQPAVTDEFSLWLSSMTEGGTATQGQPLPVPMPRAEVTFKSVSLASFPEVAGRPFRSGRRGVQQFRNVDDAVSTALTPLYRFVPVEQAIADLSNSHAGIRRAAMAGAVDRLTAEQATAILERAHSGSESLQLEVASYLNLIPGRASVDALREMCLGDNAKVSAAALRSLAQSRDESAEDAMAEIWKAGRTTPALQSAMVEAIVESLDDRWLPLVTDYVSDFLQQATQPDSATIPVDSIAGALLFLHKRDGATTDAEVRKQILNVRNPSIQDIFLQHLMQTNQPANEAIIRECVTTRLDEGQISPVVASAAAVYRDPAWTDALLTGFTLAKNDNRASPQFFHAALECASNEQLDKLAQKLDGFNVNQRAELLQHLARTNHPNWRTCAAQLLTKPNERCSEVIQLLAQDASEESLLILRNRLESYVAGLEGTSDASVEGQHFFQTLMVHLSMFVHPECRRVVNRMSRNASVYVSERASRLKADSFRRSPAFRLMLTETQQRRDGKNAEADQTLNDCLDLDPLLPEIYVRRASMRMHAEQFAESMVDLKMADQLSPEDIEVQSMIGLVMVRLDDISNGLQFAEETIAMAPQDWTSLYNGACTFARATESKVPTPEDRQKFADRAVELLRQTAVLKFNDSEHMLKDADLFSLHQHAEWQNIVGLVNANKDPAPEAPQKDQ
;
A
#
# COMPACT_ATOMS: atom_id res chain seq x y z
N MET A 1 49.06 23.81 -40.48
CA MET A 1 50.16 22.83 -40.36
C MET A 1 50.82 23.01 -39.01
N SER A 2 50.86 21.91 -38.25
CA SER A 2 51.81 21.52 -37.20
C SER A 2 52.11 22.39 -35.96
N TRP A 3 51.58 21.89 -34.82
CA TRP A 3 52.25 21.56 -33.55
C TRP A 3 53.01 22.64 -32.74
N LEU A 4 52.51 22.91 -31.51
CA LEU A 4 53.08 22.53 -30.19
C LEU A 4 52.81 23.59 -29.09
N ILE A 5 52.26 23.12 -27.97
CA ILE A 5 52.11 23.80 -26.67
C ILE A 5 53.43 23.61 -25.89
N PRO A 6 53.88 24.55 -25.02
CA PRO A 6 53.48 24.49 -23.60
C PRO A 6 53.33 25.85 -22.87
N GLU A 7 52.39 25.84 -21.91
CA GLU A 7 52.32 26.52 -20.60
C GLU A 7 52.94 27.92 -20.37
N THR A 8 52.10 28.88 -19.98
CA THR A 8 52.06 29.55 -18.65
C THR A 8 51.40 30.94 -18.74
N GLY A 9 50.64 31.31 -17.72
CA GLY A 9 50.58 32.70 -17.23
C GLY A 9 49.67 33.71 -17.95
N GLN A 10 48.48 33.90 -17.37
CA GLN A 10 47.69 35.15 -17.28
C GLN A 10 47.88 36.25 -18.36
N ARG A 11 46.80 36.56 -19.09
CA ARG A 11 45.90 37.73 -18.86
C ARG A 11 44.96 37.94 -20.06
N ASN A 12 43.87 38.67 -19.80
CA ASN A 12 43.10 39.51 -20.73
C ASN A 12 41.79 38.91 -21.29
N VAL A 13 40.70 39.23 -20.60
CA VAL A 13 39.43 39.48 -21.29
C VAL A 13 39.55 40.85 -21.96
N ARG A 14 39.54 40.85 -23.30
CA ARG A 14 39.29 42.03 -24.13
C ARG A 14 37.81 42.40 -23.99
N VAL A 15 37.53 43.63 -23.57
CA VAL A 15 36.25 44.27 -23.81
C VAL A 15 36.41 45.12 -25.07
N VAL A 16 35.72 44.74 -26.15
CA VAL A 16 35.57 45.57 -27.35
C VAL A 16 34.22 46.29 -27.21
N VAL A 17 34.26 47.61 -27.02
CA VAL A 17 33.09 48.48 -27.25
C VAL A 17 33.37 49.29 -28.50
N CYS A 18 32.65 49.00 -29.58
CA CYS A 18 32.54 49.91 -30.73
C CYS A 18 31.50 50.97 -30.38
N GLY A 19 31.93 52.24 -30.33
CA GLY A 19 31.03 53.39 -30.22
C GLY A 19 30.59 53.91 -31.59
N PHE A 20 29.45 54.61 -31.60
CA PHE A 20 29.13 55.59 -32.64
C PHE A 20 28.57 56.86 -31.99
N ALA A 21 29.21 57.99 -32.33
CA ALA A 21 28.74 59.38 -32.43
C ALA A 21 27.97 59.99 -31.22
N ASP A 22 28.14 61.23 -30.77
CA ASP A 22 28.80 62.41 -31.33
C ASP A 22 28.97 63.50 -30.25
N ASN A 23 29.66 64.58 -30.62
CA ASN A 23 30.41 65.51 -29.79
C ASN A 23 29.69 66.53 -28.88
N ALA A 24 30.53 67.08 -27.98
CA ALA A 24 30.49 68.44 -27.41
C ALA A 24 29.90 68.66 -26.00
N ALA A 25 30.38 67.88 -25.01
CA ALA A 25 30.42 68.32 -23.59
C ALA A 25 31.63 67.77 -22.83
N VAL A 26 32.74 67.50 -23.53
CA VAL A 26 33.96 66.86 -22.99
C VAL A 26 34.89 67.84 -22.23
N GLY A 27 34.49 69.10 -22.07
CA GLY A 27 35.24 70.11 -21.31
C GLY A 27 34.90 70.24 -19.82
N LEU A 28 33.82 69.61 -19.33
CA LEU A 28 33.30 69.85 -17.96
C LEU A 28 33.15 68.59 -17.09
N ILE A 29 33.44 67.40 -17.62
CA ILE A 29 33.36 66.12 -16.88
C ILE A 29 34.74 65.65 -16.40
N THR A 30 35.82 66.12 -17.01
CA THR A 30 37.20 65.75 -16.68
C THR A 30 37.71 66.38 -15.37
N GLU A 31 37.19 67.53 -14.93
CA GLU A 31 37.56 68.12 -13.63
C GLU A 31 36.80 67.50 -12.43
N ARG A 32 35.56 67.03 -12.62
CA ARG A 32 34.77 66.43 -11.52
C ARG A 32 35.19 65.00 -11.16
N ILE A 33 35.76 64.25 -12.10
CA ILE A 33 36.28 62.90 -11.85
C ILE A 33 37.64 62.96 -11.16
N MET A 34 38.49 63.94 -11.50
CA MET A 34 39.81 64.09 -10.88
C MET A 34 39.72 64.51 -9.39
N TYR A 35 38.75 65.34 -9.01
CA TYR A 35 38.52 65.71 -7.61
C TYR A 35 37.92 64.57 -6.77
N ARG A 36 37.10 63.68 -7.35
CA ARG A 36 36.55 62.51 -6.64
C ARG A 36 37.59 61.40 -6.45
N VAL A 37 38.52 61.25 -7.38
CA VAL A 37 39.63 60.29 -7.23
C VAL A 37 40.67 60.81 -6.22
N LEU A 38 40.97 62.11 -6.19
CA LEU A 38 41.88 62.68 -5.18
C LEU A 38 41.27 62.69 -3.76
N TYR A 39 39.95 62.91 -3.63
CA TYR A 39 39.25 62.80 -2.34
C TYR A 39 39.16 61.34 -1.84
N ALA A 40 38.96 60.38 -2.75
CA ALA A 40 39.00 58.95 -2.41
C ALA A 40 40.42 58.48 -2.02
N VAL A 41 41.47 59.05 -2.60
CA VAL A 41 42.87 58.72 -2.26
C VAL A 41 43.32 59.39 -0.96
N ILE A 42 42.82 60.59 -0.63
CA ILE A 42 43.14 61.28 0.64
C ILE A 42 42.31 60.68 1.81
N CYS A 43 41.06 60.26 1.59
CA CYS A 43 40.29 59.52 2.61
C CYS A 43 40.83 58.10 2.87
N SER A 44 41.50 57.47 1.90
CA SER A 44 42.17 56.18 2.11
C SER A 44 43.57 56.29 2.75
N LEU A 45 44.17 57.49 2.77
CA LEU A 45 45.45 57.76 3.44
C LEU A 45 45.32 58.30 4.88
N PHE A 46 44.14 58.77 5.30
CA PHE A 46 43.90 59.25 6.68
C PHE A 46 43.24 58.24 7.63
N CYS A 47 42.83 57.07 7.14
CA CYS A 47 42.27 55.98 7.96
C CYS A 47 43.27 54.83 8.22
N THR A 48 44.57 55.09 8.12
CA THR A 48 45.65 54.22 8.64
C THR A 48 46.07 54.59 10.06
N GLY A 49 45.20 55.30 10.78
CA GLY A 49 45.23 55.34 12.25
C GLY A 49 44.75 54.01 12.79
N VAL A 50 45.70 53.22 13.30
CA VAL A 50 45.53 51.93 13.96
C VAL A 50 44.35 51.93 14.94
N TYR A 51 43.24 51.35 14.50
CA TYR A 51 42.38 50.50 15.32
C TYR A 51 42.19 49.23 14.51
N ALA A 52 42.93 48.18 14.89
CA ALA A 52 42.75 46.85 14.33
C ALA A 52 41.33 46.38 14.69
N ALA A 53 40.43 46.40 13.70
CA ALA A 53 39.30 45.50 13.74
C ALA A 53 39.87 44.07 13.76
N PRO A 54 39.37 43.17 14.62
CA PRO A 54 39.89 41.81 14.66
C PRO A 54 39.75 41.21 13.25
N GLN A 55 40.86 40.75 12.67
CA GLN A 55 40.81 39.88 11.49
C GLN A 55 39.94 38.68 11.88
N GLU A 56 38.77 38.54 11.27
CA GLU A 56 38.03 37.27 11.31
C GLU A 56 38.99 36.19 10.81
N ALA A 57 39.35 35.26 11.70
CA ALA A 57 40.25 34.19 11.37
C ALA A 57 39.63 33.36 10.23
N SER A 58 40.37 33.17 9.14
CA SER A 58 39.91 32.32 8.03
C SER A 58 39.60 30.91 8.55
N PRO A 59 38.45 30.33 8.20
CA PRO A 59 38.07 29.02 8.72
C PRO A 59 39.07 27.96 8.28
N ARG A 60 39.41 27.06 9.20
CA ARG A 60 40.41 26.00 8.96
C ARG A 60 39.93 24.93 7.97
N ALA A 61 38.63 24.89 7.68
CA ALA A 61 38.03 23.97 6.73
C ALA A 61 37.03 24.68 5.81
N ARG A 62 36.76 24.06 4.66
CA ARG A 62 35.69 24.46 3.73
C ARG A 62 34.80 23.27 3.45
N ILE A 63 33.47 23.48 3.52
CA ILE A 63 32.47 22.44 3.29
C ILE A 63 31.77 22.67 1.96
N ILE A 64 31.61 21.60 1.19
CA ILE A 64 30.83 21.56 -0.06
C ILE A 64 29.76 20.47 0.09
N ILE A 65 28.51 20.82 -0.21
CA ILE A 65 27.39 19.88 -0.30
C ILE A 65 27.34 19.39 -1.75
N ASN A 66 27.62 18.10 -1.97
CA ASN A 66 27.68 17.54 -3.32
C ASN A 66 26.32 16.99 -3.75
N GLU A 67 25.62 16.28 -2.85
CA GLU A 67 24.34 15.65 -3.12
C GLU A 67 23.44 15.75 -1.88
N VAL A 68 22.13 15.88 -2.10
CA VAL A 68 21.13 15.87 -1.04
C VAL A 68 19.93 15.06 -1.50
N ASN A 69 19.60 14.03 -0.73
CA ASN A 69 18.44 13.18 -0.95
C ASN A 69 17.56 13.19 0.30
N SER A 70 16.24 13.07 0.10
CA SER A 70 15.29 13.00 1.19
C SER A 70 14.30 11.85 1.05
N SER A 71 13.86 11.34 2.20
CA SER A 71 12.81 10.33 2.30
C SER A 71 11.91 10.61 3.49
N ILE A 72 10.74 9.96 3.52
CA ILE A 72 9.72 10.17 4.56
C ILE A 72 9.66 8.95 5.46
N VAL A 73 9.64 9.21 6.77
CA VAL A 73 9.51 8.20 7.82
C VAL A 73 8.24 8.49 8.63
N LEU A 74 7.56 7.43 9.06
CA LEU A 74 6.41 7.54 9.97
C LEU A 74 6.90 7.79 11.40
N GLY A 75 6.28 8.75 12.08
CA GLY A 75 6.52 9.01 13.50
C GLY A 75 5.96 7.90 14.41
N SER A 76 6.14 8.07 15.72
CA SER A 76 5.58 7.18 16.75
C SER A 76 4.05 7.17 16.75
N ASP A 77 3.42 8.26 16.32
CA ASP A 77 2.00 8.31 15.99
C ASP A 77 1.78 8.14 14.47
N ARG A 78 0.63 7.58 14.09
CA ARG A 78 0.30 7.28 12.68
C ARG A 78 0.09 8.53 11.81
N ASN A 79 0.03 9.73 12.39
CA ASN A 79 -0.25 10.99 11.69
C ASN A 79 1.00 11.87 11.50
N THR A 80 2.06 11.62 12.27
CA THR A 80 3.32 12.36 12.20
C THR A 80 4.15 11.82 11.04
N ARG A 81 4.63 12.75 10.20
CA ARG A 81 5.52 12.48 9.07
C ARG A 81 6.81 13.23 9.34
N LEU A 82 7.92 12.51 9.33
CA LEU A 82 9.25 13.05 9.58
C LEU A 82 10.06 12.94 8.30
N LEU A 83 10.80 13.99 7.97
CA LEU A 83 11.77 13.98 6.90
C LEU A 83 13.08 13.36 7.40
N ARG A 84 13.61 12.46 6.60
CA ARG A 84 14.97 11.93 6.71
C ARG A 84 15.80 12.51 5.58
N LEU A 85 17.02 12.93 5.90
CA LEU A 85 17.96 13.57 4.98
C LEU A 85 19.24 12.76 4.90
N ALA A 86 19.73 12.59 3.67
CA ALA A 86 21.05 12.07 3.35
C ALA A 86 21.84 13.17 2.62
N LEU A 87 22.99 13.55 3.17
CA LEU A 87 23.85 14.61 2.64
C LEU A 87 25.21 14.01 2.25
N ARG A 88 25.62 14.16 1.00
CA ARG A 88 27.00 13.85 0.59
C ARG A 88 27.86 15.08 0.73
N VAL A 89 28.75 15.10 1.72
CA VAL A 89 29.53 16.27 2.09
C VAL A 89 31.01 16.07 1.80
N SER A 90 31.65 17.09 1.25
CA SER A 90 33.12 17.16 1.08
C SER A 90 33.68 18.24 1.98
N LEU A 91 34.61 17.88 2.87
CA LEU A 91 35.33 18.82 3.73
C LEU A 91 36.77 18.93 3.26
N THR A 92 37.17 20.12 2.83
CA THR A 92 38.55 20.46 2.44
C THR A 92 39.28 21.09 3.61
N ASN A 93 40.48 20.63 3.93
CA ASN A 93 41.34 21.29 4.92
C ASN A 93 42.02 22.51 4.30
N GLU A 94 41.73 23.69 4.83
CA GLU A 94 42.31 24.96 4.39
C GLU A 94 43.53 25.38 5.25
N SER A 95 43.72 24.73 6.40
CA SER A 95 44.82 24.96 7.32
C SER A 95 46.09 24.16 6.95
N VAL A 96 47.23 24.58 7.50
CA VAL A 96 48.52 23.88 7.34
C VAL A 96 48.58 22.61 8.20
N GLU A 97 47.84 22.59 9.32
CA GLU A 97 47.79 21.46 10.24
C GLU A 97 46.83 20.38 9.72
N PRO A 98 47.16 19.07 9.86
CA PRO A 98 46.24 18.00 9.48
C PRO A 98 44.96 18.03 10.31
N ILE A 99 43.79 17.90 9.67
CA ILE A 99 42.49 17.84 10.35
C ILE A 99 41.99 16.40 10.32
N THR A 100 41.65 15.85 11.48
CA THR A 100 40.95 14.56 11.55
C THR A 100 39.45 14.79 11.50
N VAL A 101 38.83 14.28 10.44
CA VAL A 101 37.39 14.42 10.18
C VAL A 101 36.68 13.16 10.62
N VAL A 102 35.69 13.33 11.49
CA VAL A 102 34.82 12.27 12.03
C VAL A 102 33.36 12.72 12.01
N ARG A 103 32.44 11.77 11.93
CA ARG A 103 30.99 12.02 11.81
C ARG A 103 30.42 12.91 12.92
N ASN A 104 30.85 12.74 14.18
CA ASN A 104 30.32 13.48 15.33
C ASN A 104 30.66 14.99 15.35
N GLN A 105 31.52 15.45 14.43
CA GLN A 105 31.80 16.87 14.25
C GLN A 105 30.71 17.60 13.47
N PHE A 106 29.82 16.87 12.78
CA PHE A 106 28.75 17.45 11.97
C PHE A 106 27.42 17.46 12.71
N GLN A 107 26.85 18.65 12.86
CA GLN A 107 25.54 18.88 13.46
C GLN A 107 24.61 19.56 12.46
N LEU A 108 23.42 18.98 12.27
CA LEU A 108 22.36 19.61 11.48
C LEU A 108 21.40 20.34 12.41
N PHE A 109 20.96 21.53 11.99
CA PHE A 109 19.92 22.32 12.64
C PHE A 109 18.74 22.52 11.69
N ALA A 110 17.52 22.31 12.19
CA ALA A 110 16.26 22.62 11.54
C ALA A 110 15.52 23.66 12.38
N ASN A 111 15.19 24.83 11.81
CA ASN A 111 14.63 25.97 12.56
C ASN A 111 15.48 26.37 13.78
N GLY A 112 16.80 26.21 13.69
CA GLY A 112 17.73 26.47 14.80
C GLY A 112 17.76 25.38 15.88
N GLN A 113 16.94 24.33 15.77
CA GLN A 113 16.95 23.18 16.69
C GLN A 113 17.80 22.03 16.14
N THR A 114 18.56 21.39 17.02
CA THR A 114 19.42 20.25 16.73
C THR A 114 18.61 19.06 16.18
N VAL A 115 19.00 18.54 15.02
CA VAL A 115 18.38 17.35 14.40
C VAL A 115 19.14 16.09 14.79
N THR A 116 18.39 15.01 15.06
CA THR A 116 18.94 13.72 15.46
C THR A 116 19.65 13.01 14.30
N GLU A 117 20.78 12.38 14.60
CA GLU A 117 21.47 11.48 13.68
C GLU A 117 20.61 10.26 13.35
N ALA A 118 20.68 9.79 12.10
CA ALA A 118 19.99 8.58 11.66
C ALA A 118 20.99 7.47 11.34
N ALA A 119 20.55 6.21 11.46
CA ALA A 119 21.37 5.07 11.03
C ALA A 119 21.68 5.18 9.52
N PRO A 120 22.89 4.79 9.08
CA PRO A 120 23.24 4.74 7.66
C PRO A 120 22.50 3.60 6.94
N GLU A 121 22.17 3.79 5.66
CA GLU A 121 21.53 2.73 4.85
C GLU A 121 22.55 1.87 4.08
N ALA A 122 23.68 2.45 3.66
CA ALA A 122 24.89 1.76 3.16
C ALA A 122 25.99 2.80 2.85
N GLY A 123 27.26 2.46 3.07
CA GLY A 123 28.43 3.24 2.60
C GLY A 123 29.39 3.74 3.68
N ASP A 124 30.48 4.36 3.21
CA ASP A 124 31.63 4.86 3.97
C ASP A 124 31.26 6.19 4.67
N ASP A 125 30.45 6.13 5.74
CA ASP A 125 30.23 7.24 6.69
C ASP A 125 31.59 7.71 7.19
N PHE A 126 31.90 9.01 7.26
CA PHE A 126 33.20 9.57 7.69
C PHE A 126 33.99 8.72 8.73
N VAL A 127 34.67 7.65 8.27
CA VAL A 127 35.46 6.72 9.08
C VAL A 127 36.76 7.45 9.34
N GLN A 128 36.90 8.07 10.51
CA GLN A 128 38.05 8.85 10.96
C GLN A 128 39.17 9.05 9.90
N LYS A 129 39.06 10.11 9.09
CA LYS A 129 40.02 10.42 8.01
C LYS A 129 40.86 11.62 8.40
N THR A 130 42.19 11.47 8.40
CA THR A 130 43.10 12.62 8.55
C THR A 130 43.34 13.27 7.18
N VAL A 131 42.96 14.53 7.05
CA VAL A 131 42.99 15.32 5.82
C VAL A 131 44.13 16.32 5.88
N GLN A 132 45.08 16.20 4.94
CA GLN A 132 46.20 17.15 4.82
C GLN A 132 45.75 18.46 4.16
N GLN A 133 46.58 19.50 4.24
CA GLN A 133 46.31 20.79 3.62
C GLN A 133 45.89 20.66 2.13
N LYS A 134 44.81 21.33 1.75
CA LYS A 134 44.15 21.31 0.43
C LYS A 134 43.59 19.95 -0.02
N GLN A 135 43.69 18.89 0.78
CA GLN A 135 42.99 17.65 0.51
C GLN A 135 41.55 17.73 1.00
N ALA A 136 40.68 16.88 0.46
CA ALA A 136 39.28 16.77 0.86
C ALA A 136 38.94 15.35 1.32
N ALA A 137 38.12 15.24 2.35
CA ALA A 137 37.41 14.02 2.71
C ALA A 137 35.94 14.15 2.34
N SER A 138 35.41 13.13 1.68
CA SER A 138 33.99 13.05 1.34
C SER A 138 33.34 11.88 2.06
N GLY A 139 32.09 12.07 2.48
CA GLY A 139 31.30 11.04 3.16
C GLY A 139 29.81 11.38 3.16
N TRP A 140 29.00 10.40 3.52
CA TRP A 140 27.56 10.58 3.73
C TRP A 140 27.27 10.96 5.19
N LEU A 141 26.29 11.84 5.38
CA LEU A 141 25.73 12.21 6.67
C LEU A 141 24.23 11.95 6.65
N TRP A 142 23.72 11.26 7.67
CA TRP A 142 22.32 10.87 7.77
C TRP A 142 21.67 11.55 8.98
N PHE A 143 20.51 12.15 8.75
CA PHE A 143 19.72 12.86 9.76
C PHE A 143 18.24 12.48 9.66
N SER A 144 17.54 12.42 10.79
CA SER A 144 16.10 12.13 10.85
C SER A 144 15.41 12.94 11.95
N GLY A 145 14.08 12.95 11.93
CA GLY A 145 13.29 13.66 12.95
C GLY A 145 12.96 15.10 12.60
N ILE A 146 13.11 15.50 11.33
CA ILE A 146 12.74 16.86 10.89
C ILE A 146 11.22 16.87 10.63
N PRO A 147 10.43 17.70 11.33
CA PRO A 147 8.98 17.73 11.16
C PRO A 147 8.58 18.28 9.79
N LEU A 148 7.61 17.63 9.14
CA LEU A 148 7.00 18.10 7.89
C LEU A 148 5.65 18.75 8.18
N ASN A 149 5.56 20.07 8.01
CA ASN A 149 4.32 20.85 8.17
C ASN A 149 3.81 21.47 6.85
N GLY A 150 4.54 21.27 5.74
CA GLY A 150 4.21 21.82 4.42
C GLY A 150 4.81 23.20 4.15
N GLU A 151 5.55 23.77 5.10
CA GLU A 151 6.34 25.00 4.93
C GLU A 151 7.82 24.64 4.70
N GLU A 152 8.58 25.55 4.08
CA GLU A 152 10.03 25.37 3.91
C GLU A 152 10.71 25.50 5.27
N THR A 153 11.44 24.46 5.68
CA THR A 153 12.20 24.45 6.94
C THR A 153 13.63 24.98 6.69
N PRO A 154 14.05 26.10 7.30
CA PRO A 154 15.45 26.51 7.36
C PRO A 154 16.37 25.40 7.89
N LEU A 155 17.35 25.01 7.08
CA LEU A 155 18.34 23.98 7.40
C LEU A 155 19.76 24.56 7.39
N THR A 156 20.51 24.26 8.45
CA THR A 156 21.91 24.68 8.60
C THR A 156 22.76 23.50 9.01
N LEU A 157 23.85 23.24 8.29
CA LEU A 157 24.85 22.25 8.66
C LEU A 157 26.05 22.95 9.29
N GLN A 158 26.40 22.56 10.51
CA GLN A 158 27.59 23.04 11.21
C GLN A 158 28.60 21.91 11.33
N TRP A 159 29.87 22.22 11.11
CA TRP A 159 31.00 21.38 11.47
C TRP A 159 31.84 22.09 12.53
N THR A 160 32.39 21.35 13.49
CA THR A 160 33.27 21.90 14.53
C THR A 160 34.46 21.00 14.77
N LEU A 161 35.67 21.58 14.82
CA LEU A 161 36.91 20.87 15.07
C LEU A 161 36.96 20.36 16.52
N SER A 162 37.17 19.06 16.72
CA SER A 162 37.35 18.48 18.06
C SER A 162 38.76 18.77 18.59
N LYS A 163 38.89 19.40 19.76
CA LYS A 163 40.19 19.54 20.44
C LYS A 163 40.60 18.19 21.06
N PRO A 164 41.87 17.75 20.94
CA PRO A 164 42.33 16.54 21.61
C PRO A 164 42.31 16.73 23.14
N ARG A 165 41.71 15.78 23.88
CA ARG A 165 41.85 15.71 25.34
C ARG A 165 43.33 15.52 25.68
N SER A 166 43.91 16.43 26.47
CA SER A 166 45.28 16.29 26.97
C SER A 166 45.37 15.09 27.92
N LEU A 167 46.01 14.01 27.47
CA LEU A 167 46.48 12.92 28.32
C LEU A 167 47.83 13.33 28.91
N ASP A 168 47.84 13.93 30.10
CA ASP A 168 49.07 14.10 30.88
C ASP A 168 48.78 14.30 32.38
N ALA A 169 48.84 13.22 33.16
CA ALA A 169 49.44 13.20 34.50
C ALA A 169 49.61 11.76 34.97
N LYS A 170 50.87 11.35 35.13
CA LYS A 170 51.30 10.04 35.63
C LYS A 170 50.84 9.82 37.07
N SER A 171 50.41 8.59 37.31
CA SER A 171 50.16 7.97 38.61
C SER A 171 51.36 8.02 39.56
N GLU A 172 51.14 8.44 40.80
CA GLU A 172 51.85 7.93 41.99
C GLU A 172 50.82 7.34 42.97
N PRO A 173 51.09 6.19 43.64
CA PRO A 173 50.13 5.52 44.51
C PRO A 173 50.32 5.95 45.97
N GLY A 174 49.29 6.54 46.59
CA GLY A 174 49.33 6.85 48.01
C GLY A 174 48.02 7.38 48.59
N SER A 175 47.47 6.61 49.53
CA SER A 175 46.54 6.96 50.62
C SER A 175 45.22 7.69 50.31
N SER A 176 44.14 6.93 50.52
CA SER A 176 42.89 7.25 51.23
C SER A 176 42.40 8.71 51.36
N THR A 177 41.08 8.80 51.26
CA THR A 177 40.12 9.83 51.70
C THR A 177 39.67 10.85 50.65
N ASP A 178 38.34 10.89 50.51
CA ASP A 178 37.47 11.92 49.96
C ASP A 178 37.40 12.08 48.42
N LEU A 179 36.36 11.48 47.83
CA LEU A 179 35.88 11.80 46.49
C LEU A 179 35.03 13.08 46.56
N GLU A 180 35.66 14.23 46.36
CA GLU A 180 34.98 15.45 45.90
C GLU A 180 34.60 15.31 44.41
N GLU A 181 33.39 15.74 44.06
CA GLU A 181 32.88 15.83 42.70
C GLU A 181 33.77 16.74 41.82
N PRO A 182 34.06 16.37 40.56
CA PRO A 182 34.77 17.26 39.64
C PRO A 182 33.84 18.41 39.20
N LYS A 183 34.28 19.64 39.47
CA LYS A 183 33.66 20.90 39.02
C LYS A 183 33.52 20.92 37.49
N GLU A 184 32.35 21.32 37.01
CA GLU A 184 32.06 21.65 35.61
C GLU A 184 33.09 22.65 35.06
N GLU A 185 33.84 22.25 34.03
CA GLU A 185 34.61 23.17 33.20
C GLU A 185 33.62 24.07 32.43
N SER A 186 33.78 25.38 32.58
CA SER A 186 33.00 26.37 31.84
C SER A 186 33.19 26.21 30.33
N GLU A 187 32.11 25.97 29.59
CA GLU A 187 32.08 25.98 28.12
C GLU A 187 32.53 27.34 27.57
N THR A 188 33.81 27.48 27.23
CA THR A 188 34.28 28.56 26.35
C THR A 188 33.77 28.31 24.93
N GLN A 189 33.11 29.30 24.32
CA GLN A 189 32.70 29.24 22.91
C GLN A 189 33.87 28.79 22.01
N PRO A 190 33.62 27.89 21.03
CA PRO A 190 34.67 27.44 20.10
C PRO A 190 35.23 28.64 19.31
N ASP A 191 36.53 28.60 19.00
CA ASP A 191 37.18 29.60 18.16
C ASP A 191 36.44 29.70 16.81
N PRO A 192 36.08 30.89 16.31
CA PRO A 192 35.43 31.04 15.00
C PRO A 192 36.17 30.35 13.86
N ALA A 193 37.50 30.18 13.96
CA ALA A 193 38.31 29.46 12.96
C ALA A 193 38.08 27.94 12.96
N ASP A 194 37.57 27.39 14.06
CA ASP A 194 37.37 25.95 14.32
C ASP A 194 35.94 25.48 13.99
N ALA A 195 35.04 26.39 13.57
CA ALA A 195 33.68 26.04 13.19
C ALA A 195 33.32 26.56 11.79
N VAL A 196 32.63 25.72 11.00
CA VAL A 196 32.15 26.08 9.65
C VAL A 196 30.66 25.85 9.60
N THR A 197 29.91 26.88 9.22
CA THR A 197 28.45 26.82 9.10
C THR A 197 28.03 27.01 7.65
N VAL A 198 27.21 26.09 7.14
CA VAL A 198 26.66 26.11 5.77
C VAL A 198 25.15 26.26 5.84
N ASN A 199 24.61 27.28 5.16
CA ASN A 199 23.17 27.41 4.94
C ASN A 199 22.73 26.37 3.90
N LEU A 200 22.24 25.23 4.39
CA LEU A 200 21.89 24.10 3.55
C LEU A 200 20.68 24.42 2.66
N THR A 201 19.72 25.21 3.15
CA THR A 201 18.57 25.67 2.34
C THR A 201 19.01 26.45 1.10
N GLN A 202 20.01 27.33 1.23
CA GLN A 202 20.56 28.07 0.09
C GLN A 202 21.32 27.17 -0.89
N GLU A 203 22.09 26.21 -0.39
CA GLU A 203 22.78 25.22 -1.24
C GLU A 203 21.79 24.32 -1.98
N LEU A 204 20.70 23.91 -1.32
CA LEU A 204 19.61 23.17 -1.97
C LEU A 204 19.01 23.93 -3.15
N ARG A 205 18.81 25.25 -3.05
CA ARG A 205 18.32 26.06 -4.17
C ARG A 205 19.30 26.12 -5.34
N LYS A 206 20.62 26.14 -5.07
CA LYS A 206 21.65 26.07 -6.12
C LYS A 206 21.64 24.70 -6.81
N LEU A 207 21.53 23.61 -6.04
CA LEU A 207 21.48 22.25 -6.55
C LEU A 207 20.19 21.95 -7.33
N ASN A 208 19.09 22.65 -7.01
CA ASN A 208 17.81 22.57 -7.71
C ASN A 208 17.70 23.56 -8.89
N ALA A 209 18.78 24.22 -9.32
CA ALA A 209 18.74 25.08 -10.47
C ALA A 209 18.30 24.29 -11.72
N VAL A 210 17.31 24.82 -12.45
CA VAL A 210 16.76 24.20 -13.65
C VAL A 210 17.17 24.95 -14.90
N GLU A 211 17.49 24.21 -15.95
CA GLU A 211 17.62 24.77 -17.30
C GLU A 211 16.24 24.89 -17.92
N LYS A 212 15.97 25.98 -18.64
CA LYS A 212 14.63 26.25 -19.18
C LYS A 212 14.66 26.79 -20.60
N TRP A 213 13.82 26.21 -21.45
CA TRP A 213 13.60 26.68 -22.82
C TRP A 213 12.15 26.41 -23.25
N ARG A 214 11.70 27.12 -24.29
CA ARG A 214 10.33 27.04 -24.80
C ARG A 214 10.31 26.38 -26.16
N ILE A 215 9.30 25.55 -26.41
CA ILE A 215 9.08 24.85 -27.67
C ILE A 215 7.61 24.87 -28.07
N GLY A 216 7.35 24.54 -29.34
CA GLY A 216 6.01 24.52 -29.92
C GLY A 216 5.52 25.90 -30.38
N PRO A 217 4.27 25.97 -30.88
CA PRO A 217 3.66 27.20 -31.38
C PRO A 217 3.72 28.31 -30.31
N ASP A 218 4.22 29.48 -30.70
CA ASP A 218 4.41 30.66 -29.84
C ASP A 218 5.21 30.42 -28.53
N GLY A 219 5.92 29.28 -28.42
CA GLY A 219 6.65 28.90 -27.21
C GLY A 219 5.74 28.50 -26.04
N GLU A 220 4.54 27.99 -26.31
CA GLU A 220 3.50 27.65 -25.32
C GLU A 220 3.84 26.47 -24.39
N LEU A 221 4.86 25.65 -24.72
CA LEU A 221 5.35 24.59 -23.84
C LEU A 221 6.69 24.99 -23.22
N GLN A 222 6.70 25.11 -21.90
CA GLN A 222 7.91 25.31 -21.12
C GLN A 222 8.53 23.96 -20.76
N VAL A 223 9.79 23.76 -21.14
CA VAL A 223 10.58 22.61 -20.70
C VAL A 223 11.49 23.05 -19.55
N LEU A 224 11.53 22.23 -18.49
CA LEU A 224 12.43 22.37 -17.35
C LEU A 224 13.33 21.13 -17.26
N ALA A 225 14.62 21.32 -17.48
CA ALA A 225 15.62 20.27 -17.27
C ALA A 225 16.15 20.33 -15.83
N VAL A 226 16.03 19.20 -15.13
CA VAL A 226 16.35 19.07 -13.71
C VAL A 226 17.60 18.22 -13.50
N HIS A 227 18.47 18.64 -12.58
CA HIS A 227 19.78 18.01 -12.34
C HIS A 227 19.79 17.01 -11.19
N ARG A 228 18.78 17.05 -10.29
CA ARG A 228 18.68 16.20 -9.11
C ARG A 228 17.32 15.55 -8.94
N ASP A 229 17.25 14.60 -8.02
CA ASP A 229 16.04 13.89 -7.66
C ASP A 229 14.90 14.84 -7.28
N LEU A 230 13.72 14.55 -7.81
CA LEU A 230 12.48 15.27 -7.56
C LEU A 230 11.79 14.67 -6.34
N ASP A 231 12.23 15.11 -5.16
CA ASP A 231 11.78 14.71 -3.84
C ASP A 231 11.04 15.84 -3.09
N VAL A 232 10.73 15.64 -1.81
CA VAL A 232 10.02 16.65 -0.98
C VAL A 232 10.79 17.98 -0.92
N LEU A 233 12.13 17.92 -0.85
CA LEU A 233 12.98 19.12 -0.86
C LEU A 233 12.97 19.84 -2.22
N ALA A 234 12.93 19.09 -3.33
CA ALA A 234 12.81 19.68 -4.66
C ALA A 234 11.54 20.53 -4.77
N ALA A 235 10.42 20.07 -4.19
CA ALA A 235 9.15 20.81 -4.21
C ALA A 235 9.28 22.20 -3.59
N TRP A 236 10.01 22.32 -2.47
CA TRP A 236 10.22 23.60 -1.77
C TRP A 236 11.00 24.59 -2.63
N SER A 237 11.99 24.10 -3.37
CA SER A 237 12.84 24.95 -4.21
C SER A 237 12.18 25.38 -5.53
N ILE A 238 11.35 24.52 -6.13
CA ILE A 238 10.82 24.74 -7.47
C ILE A 238 9.46 25.45 -7.46
N VAL A 239 8.74 25.45 -6.34
CA VAL A 239 7.38 26.04 -6.25
C VAL A 239 7.34 27.50 -6.69
N ASP A 240 8.37 28.29 -6.38
CA ASP A 240 8.45 29.69 -6.80
C ASP A 240 8.71 29.82 -8.30
N GLU A 241 9.50 28.92 -8.89
CA GLU A 241 9.69 28.87 -10.35
C GLU A 241 8.36 28.53 -11.04
N LEU A 242 7.60 27.56 -10.53
CA LEU A 242 6.28 27.22 -11.06
C LEU A 242 5.30 28.41 -10.99
N LYS A 243 5.30 29.15 -9.88
CA LYS A 243 4.52 30.40 -9.73
C LYS A 243 4.92 31.44 -10.76
N ASN A 244 6.22 31.66 -10.94
CA ASN A 244 6.74 32.62 -11.91
C ASN A 244 6.38 32.26 -13.36
N LEU A 245 6.42 30.97 -13.71
CA LEU A 245 6.01 30.48 -15.03
C LEU A 245 4.52 30.72 -15.28
N SER A 246 3.68 30.37 -14.31
CA SER A 246 2.23 30.61 -14.39
C SER A 246 1.90 32.10 -14.52
N ALA A 247 2.54 32.96 -13.71
CA ALA A 247 2.40 34.41 -13.80
C ALA A 247 2.87 34.99 -15.15
N GLY A 248 3.85 34.34 -15.79
CA GLY A 248 4.34 34.65 -17.13
C GLY A 248 3.45 34.14 -18.28
N GLY A 249 2.28 33.58 -17.98
CA GLY A 249 1.31 33.09 -18.96
C GLY A 249 1.56 31.66 -19.47
N ILE A 250 2.53 30.94 -18.92
CA ILE A 250 2.80 29.55 -19.32
C ILE A 250 1.70 28.64 -18.78
N GLN A 251 1.08 27.88 -19.69
CA GLN A 251 -0.01 26.96 -19.36
C GLN A 251 0.39 25.49 -19.46
N ARG A 252 1.55 25.16 -20.03
CA ARG A 252 2.01 23.78 -20.24
C ARG A 252 3.45 23.60 -19.81
N LEU A 253 3.70 22.52 -19.09
CA LEU A 253 4.98 22.26 -18.46
C LEU A 253 5.45 20.81 -18.71
N LEU A 254 6.71 20.67 -19.10
CA LEU A 254 7.39 19.38 -19.23
C LEU A 254 8.67 19.40 -18.40
N LEU A 255 8.79 18.47 -17.45
CA LEU A 255 10.05 18.24 -16.75
C LEU A 255 10.81 17.09 -17.41
N VAL A 256 12.12 17.25 -17.57
CA VAL A 256 13.04 16.25 -18.11
C VAL A 256 14.34 16.22 -17.30
N PRO A 257 15.10 15.11 -17.31
CA PRO A 257 16.48 15.12 -16.85
C PRO A 257 17.35 16.10 -17.64
N ALA A 258 18.24 16.81 -16.96
CA ALA A 258 19.30 17.56 -17.60
C ALA A 258 20.32 16.63 -18.25
N SER A 259 21.02 17.13 -19.28
CA SER A 259 21.97 16.32 -20.06
C SER A 259 23.06 15.73 -19.17
N GLY A 260 23.22 14.40 -19.21
CA GLY A 260 24.21 13.67 -18.41
C GLY A 260 23.77 13.33 -16.98
N THR A 261 22.52 13.59 -16.61
CA THR A 261 21.95 13.25 -15.29
C THR A 261 20.85 12.18 -15.41
N GLN A 262 20.59 11.46 -14.32
CA GLN A 262 19.46 10.50 -14.22
C GLN A 262 18.74 10.65 -12.86
N PRO A 263 18.10 11.80 -12.62
CA PRO A 263 17.36 12.03 -11.38
C PRO A 263 16.16 11.08 -11.26
N ALA A 264 15.82 10.68 -10.04
CA ALA A 264 14.61 9.93 -9.73
C ALA A 264 13.44 10.88 -9.38
N VAL A 265 12.21 10.36 -9.41
CA VAL A 265 11.00 11.11 -9.00
C VAL A 265 10.28 10.34 -7.91
N THR A 266 9.97 11.00 -6.79
CA THR A 266 9.20 10.36 -5.71
C THR A 266 7.70 10.42 -5.99
N ASP A 267 6.95 9.44 -5.46
CA ASP A 267 5.49 9.38 -5.61
C ASP A 267 4.82 10.63 -5.01
N GLU A 268 5.36 11.16 -3.90
CA GLU A 268 4.86 12.37 -3.25
C GLU A 268 5.02 13.62 -4.12
N PHE A 269 6.17 13.76 -4.78
CA PHE A 269 6.43 14.88 -5.67
C PHE A 269 5.54 14.79 -6.93
N SER A 270 5.41 13.60 -7.52
CA SER A 270 4.54 13.37 -8.67
C SER A 270 3.06 13.66 -8.32
N LEU A 271 2.60 13.23 -7.15
CA LEU A 271 1.24 13.51 -6.69
C LEU A 271 1.04 15.01 -6.39
N TRP A 272 2.02 15.67 -5.80
CA TRP A 272 2.01 17.12 -5.59
C TRP A 272 1.93 17.90 -6.91
N LEU A 273 2.74 17.56 -7.92
CA LEU A 273 2.63 18.15 -9.26
C LEU A 273 1.25 17.92 -9.88
N SER A 274 0.64 16.74 -9.66
CA SER A 274 -0.67 16.42 -10.23
C SER A 274 -1.78 17.33 -9.69
N SER A 275 -1.61 17.88 -8.49
CA SER A 275 -2.55 18.84 -7.90
C SER A 275 -2.58 20.20 -8.62
N MET A 276 -1.54 20.50 -9.40
CA MET A 276 -1.43 21.73 -10.19
C MET A 276 -1.86 21.55 -11.65
N THR A 277 -2.44 20.40 -12.02
CA THR A 277 -2.89 20.12 -13.40
C THR A 277 -4.41 20.19 -13.49
N GLU A 278 -4.95 20.83 -14.53
CA GLU A 278 -6.39 20.82 -14.81
C GLU A 278 -6.92 19.37 -14.90
N GLY A 279 -7.98 19.05 -14.15
CA GLY A 279 -8.55 17.70 -14.10
C GLY A 279 -7.73 16.68 -13.29
N GLY A 280 -6.68 17.10 -12.57
CA GLY A 280 -5.88 16.22 -11.72
C GLY A 280 -6.69 15.55 -10.60
N THR A 281 -6.38 14.28 -10.29
CA THR A 281 -7.15 13.46 -9.33
C THR A 281 -7.14 14.00 -7.89
N ALA A 282 -6.25 14.93 -7.56
CA ALA A 282 -6.19 15.60 -6.27
C ALA A 282 -7.24 16.73 -6.09
N THR A 283 -8.05 17.03 -7.11
CA THR A 283 -8.98 18.19 -7.10
C THR A 283 -10.33 17.98 -6.39
N GLN A 284 -10.52 16.91 -5.61
CA GLN A 284 -11.73 16.75 -4.78
C GLN A 284 -11.40 16.53 -3.30
N GLY A 285 -11.05 17.63 -2.60
CA GLY A 285 -11.19 17.77 -1.14
C GLY A 285 -10.35 16.86 -0.24
N GLN A 286 -9.56 15.94 -0.78
CA GLN A 286 -8.72 15.04 0.02
C GLN A 286 -7.28 15.58 0.14
N PRO A 287 -6.74 15.69 1.37
CA PRO A 287 -5.37 16.14 1.57
C PRO A 287 -4.37 15.19 0.91
N LEU A 288 -3.23 15.75 0.50
CA LEU A 288 -2.07 14.96 0.09
C LEU A 288 -1.64 14.05 1.26
N PRO A 289 -1.10 12.85 1.00
CA PRO A 289 -0.64 11.93 2.05
C PRO A 289 0.45 12.52 2.95
N VAL A 290 1.13 13.55 2.46
CA VAL A 290 2.25 14.25 3.09
C VAL A 290 2.05 15.76 2.93
N PRO A 291 2.33 16.57 3.96
CA PRO A 291 2.34 18.03 3.83
C PRO A 291 3.36 18.51 2.80
N MET A 292 2.89 19.17 1.73
CA MET A 292 3.69 19.72 0.62
C MET A 292 3.41 21.23 0.44
N PRO A 293 4.29 22.01 -0.20
CA PRO A 293 4.06 23.43 -0.45
C PRO A 293 2.78 23.71 -1.21
N ARG A 294 2.10 24.80 -0.86
CA ARG A 294 0.98 25.30 -1.65
C ARG A 294 1.49 26.19 -2.77
N ALA A 295 1.26 25.76 -4.01
CA ALA A 295 1.62 26.52 -5.19
C ALA A 295 0.51 27.51 -5.61
N GLU A 296 -0.77 27.18 -5.37
CA GLU A 296 -1.93 27.97 -5.79
C GLU A 296 -1.93 28.35 -7.29
N VAL A 297 -1.40 27.46 -8.13
CA VAL A 297 -1.37 27.60 -9.59
C VAL A 297 -2.03 26.41 -10.26
N THR A 298 -2.46 26.62 -11.50
CA THR A 298 -3.02 25.56 -12.33
C THR A 298 -2.49 25.67 -13.75
N PHE A 299 -1.96 24.56 -14.26
CA PHE A 299 -1.51 24.39 -15.63
C PHE A 299 -2.49 23.51 -16.39
N LYS A 300 -2.68 23.79 -17.68
CA LYS A 300 -3.48 22.95 -18.59
C LYS A 300 -2.85 21.57 -18.79
N SER A 301 -1.52 21.49 -18.75
CA SER A 301 -0.79 20.23 -18.86
C SER A 301 0.51 20.30 -18.07
N VAL A 302 0.77 19.26 -17.28
CA VAL A 302 2.06 18.99 -16.64
C VAL A 302 2.42 17.56 -16.99
N SER A 303 3.68 17.29 -17.34
CA SER A 303 4.15 15.95 -17.67
C SER A 303 5.62 15.77 -17.29
N LEU A 304 6.02 14.52 -17.09
CA LEU A 304 7.39 14.10 -16.87
C LEU A 304 7.86 13.26 -18.06
N ALA A 305 9.12 13.34 -18.46
CA ALA A 305 9.67 12.43 -19.48
C ALA A 305 11.09 11.96 -19.15
N SER A 306 11.39 10.71 -19.51
CA SER A 306 12.74 10.10 -19.41
C SER A 306 13.29 9.92 -17.99
N PHE A 307 12.45 9.93 -16.95
CA PHE A 307 12.85 9.58 -15.59
C PHE A 307 12.80 8.06 -15.37
N PRO A 308 13.69 7.48 -14.52
CA PRO A 308 13.67 6.06 -14.18
C PRO A 308 12.46 5.69 -13.32
N GLU A 309 11.97 4.45 -13.44
CA GLU A 309 10.96 3.90 -12.53
C GLU A 309 11.63 3.46 -11.22
N VAL A 310 11.15 3.98 -10.08
CA VAL A 310 11.68 3.60 -8.76
C VAL A 310 11.07 2.29 -8.27
N ALA A 311 11.92 1.31 -7.94
CA ALA A 311 11.52 0.01 -7.37
C ALA A 311 11.52 0.03 -5.84
N GLY A 312 10.45 -0.48 -5.21
CA GLY A 312 10.30 -0.55 -3.75
C GLY A 312 9.57 0.66 -3.16
N ARG A 313 8.40 0.45 -2.54
CA ARG A 313 7.49 1.54 -2.15
C ARG A 313 6.89 1.32 -0.75
N PRO A 314 7.04 2.25 0.20
CA PRO A 314 6.33 2.21 1.48
C PRO A 314 4.88 2.70 1.37
N PHE A 315 4.54 3.53 0.38
CA PHE A 315 3.20 4.12 0.22
C PHE A 315 2.57 3.79 -1.14
N ARG A 316 1.84 2.67 -1.25
CA ARG A 316 0.94 2.44 -2.39
C ARG A 316 -0.33 3.29 -2.20
N SER A 317 -0.24 4.59 -2.48
CA SER A 317 -1.46 5.37 -2.66
C SER A 317 -2.04 4.94 -4.02
N GLY A 318 -3.24 4.35 -4.05
CA GLY A 318 -3.92 3.99 -5.31
C GLY A 318 -4.29 5.19 -6.19
N ARG A 319 -3.67 6.35 -5.99
CA ARG A 319 -3.88 7.61 -6.69
C ARG A 319 -2.91 7.70 -7.88
N ARG A 320 -3.37 8.30 -8.99
CA ARG A 320 -2.53 8.52 -10.18
C ARG A 320 -1.82 9.87 -10.04
N GLY A 321 -0.48 9.84 -10.10
CA GLY A 321 0.36 11.05 -10.21
C GLY A 321 0.30 11.67 -11.62
N VAL A 322 1.22 12.59 -11.89
CA VAL A 322 1.38 13.20 -13.22
C VAL A 322 1.77 12.14 -14.25
N GLN A 323 1.32 12.31 -15.49
CA GLN A 323 1.69 11.43 -16.60
C GLN A 323 3.21 11.46 -16.84
N GLN A 324 3.84 10.28 -16.78
CA GLN A 324 5.25 10.08 -17.07
C GLN A 324 5.42 9.34 -18.40
N PHE A 325 6.14 9.96 -19.33
CA PHE A 325 6.47 9.42 -20.64
C PHE A 325 7.87 8.81 -20.63
N ARG A 326 8.06 7.76 -21.45
CA ARG A 326 9.39 7.13 -21.60
C ARG A 326 10.36 7.99 -22.40
N ASN A 327 9.85 8.78 -23.36
CA ASN A 327 10.64 9.65 -24.21
C ASN A 327 10.12 11.09 -24.15
N VAL A 328 10.96 12.04 -24.56
CA VAL A 328 10.61 13.47 -24.57
C VAL A 328 9.62 13.77 -25.68
N ASP A 329 9.77 13.15 -26.86
CA ASP A 329 8.94 13.44 -28.03
C ASP A 329 7.46 13.14 -27.83
N ASP A 330 7.08 12.06 -27.13
CA ASP A 330 5.68 11.72 -26.87
C ASP A 330 5.06 12.69 -25.86
N ALA A 331 5.84 13.15 -24.88
CA ALA A 331 5.40 14.16 -23.92
C ALA A 331 5.17 15.51 -24.61
N VAL A 332 6.10 15.93 -25.47
CA VAL A 332 5.98 17.14 -26.30
C VAL A 332 4.77 17.04 -27.23
N SER A 333 4.62 15.89 -27.92
CA SER A 333 3.51 15.64 -28.82
C SER A 333 2.17 15.79 -28.09
N THR A 334 2.03 15.11 -26.95
CA THR A 334 0.79 15.12 -26.15
C THR A 334 0.46 16.51 -25.62
N ALA A 335 1.45 17.25 -25.11
CA ALA A 335 1.23 18.59 -24.57
C ALA A 335 0.84 19.61 -25.66
N LEU A 336 1.43 19.51 -26.85
CA LEU A 336 1.22 20.49 -27.93
C LEU A 336 0.04 20.18 -28.86
N THR A 337 -0.36 18.91 -29.01
CA THR A 337 -1.46 18.50 -29.93
C THR A 337 -2.73 19.36 -29.79
N PRO A 338 -3.23 19.69 -28.58
CA PRO A 338 -4.42 20.54 -28.44
C PRO A 338 -4.28 21.95 -29.00
N LEU A 339 -3.06 22.50 -29.08
CA LEU A 339 -2.80 23.82 -29.64
C LEU A 339 -2.94 23.83 -31.16
N TYR A 340 -2.43 22.80 -31.81
CA TYR A 340 -2.43 22.69 -33.27
C TYR A 340 -3.84 22.59 -33.87
N ARG A 341 -4.88 22.38 -33.08
CA ARG A 341 -6.28 22.51 -33.54
C ARG A 341 -6.66 23.94 -33.89
N PHE A 342 -6.00 24.93 -33.29
CA PHE A 342 -6.36 26.35 -33.40
C PHE A 342 -5.27 27.20 -34.07
N VAL A 343 -4.04 26.68 -34.18
CA VAL A 343 -2.94 27.31 -34.90
C VAL A 343 -3.27 27.42 -36.41
N PRO A 344 -2.91 28.53 -37.09
CA PRO A 344 -3.09 28.67 -38.55
C PRO A 344 -2.54 27.46 -39.33
N VAL A 345 -3.24 27.06 -40.38
CA VAL A 345 -2.89 25.86 -41.16
C VAL A 345 -1.48 25.98 -41.75
N GLU A 346 -1.09 27.18 -42.17
CA GLU A 346 0.22 27.48 -42.74
C GLU A 346 1.35 27.25 -41.72
N GLN A 347 1.12 27.65 -40.46
CA GLN A 347 2.07 27.42 -39.38
C GLN A 347 2.15 25.93 -39.03
N ALA A 348 1.01 25.23 -38.98
CA ALA A 348 1.01 23.78 -38.77
C ALA A 348 1.79 23.05 -39.87
N ILE A 349 1.60 23.43 -41.14
CA ILE A 349 2.36 22.90 -42.29
C ILE A 349 3.86 23.17 -42.16
N ALA A 350 4.25 24.38 -41.72
CA ALA A 350 5.65 24.70 -41.48
C ALA A 350 6.26 23.82 -40.38
N ASP A 351 5.53 23.61 -39.28
CA ASP A 351 5.96 22.80 -38.14
C ASP A 351 6.01 21.29 -38.43
N LEU A 352 5.36 20.81 -39.49
CA LEU A 352 5.62 19.46 -39.99
C LEU A 352 7.09 19.27 -40.37
N SER A 353 7.80 20.33 -40.77
CA SER A 353 9.23 20.30 -41.15
C SER A 353 10.18 20.49 -39.96
N ASN A 354 9.66 20.59 -38.74
CA ASN A 354 10.46 20.91 -37.56
C ASN A 354 11.48 19.80 -37.25
N SER A 355 12.68 20.16 -36.79
CA SER A 355 13.71 19.19 -36.41
C SER A 355 13.28 18.35 -35.19
N HIS A 356 12.44 18.88 -34.31
CA HIS A 356 11.92 18.18 -33.13
C HIS A 356 10.75 17.25 -33.48
N ALA A 357 10.90 15.94 -33.24
CA ALA A 357 9.88 14.96 -33.62
C ALA A 357 8.55 15.14 -32.89
N GLY A 358 8.58 15.43 -31.59
CA GLY A 358 7.38 15.76 -30.81
C GLY A 358 6.57 16.93 -31.39
N ILE A 359 7.22 17.98 -31.92
CA ILE A 359 6.53 19.11 -32.56
C ILE A 359 5.87 18.67 -33.86
N ARG A 360 6.58 17.92 -34.71
CA ARG A 360 6.01 17.38 -35.96
C ARG A 360 4.80 16.50 -35.69
N ARG A 361 4.90 15.60 -34.70
CA ARG A 361 3.82 14.70 -34.29
C ARG A 361 2.61 15.47 -33.76
N ALA A 362 2.83 16.51 -32.94
CA ALA A 362 1.75 17.38 -32.46
C ALA A 362 1.07 18.15 -33.60
N ALA A 363 1.86 18.69 -34.54
CA ALA A 363 1.35 19.40 -35.70
C ALA A 363 0.48 18.48 -36.56
N MET A 364 0.96 17.26 -36.81
CA MET A 364 0.20 16.26 -37.55
C MET A 364 -1.08 15.87 -36.80
N ALA A 365 -0.99 15.41 -35.56
CA ALA A 365 -2.14 14.98 -34.77
C ALA A 365 -3.21 16.06 -34.56
N GLY A 366 -2.79 17.32 -34.42
CA GLY A 366 -3.69 18.44 -34.12
C GLY A 366 -4.23 19.20 -35.33
N ALA A 367 -3.62 19.06 -36.51
CA ALA A 367 -4.01 19.85 -37.70
C ALA A 367 -4.35 19.03 -38.94
N VAL A 368 -4.04 17.72 -38.97
CA VAL A 368 -4.16 16.89 -40.19
C VAL A 368 -5.58 16.85 -40.76
N ASP A 369 -6.60 16.85 -39.90
CA ASP A 369 -8.02 16.85 -40.29
C ASP A 369 -8.51 18.18 -40.89
N ARG A 370 -7.70 19.23 -40.76
CA ARG A 370 -7.96 20.57 -41.35
C ARG A 370 -7.26 20.77 -42.69
N LEU A 371 -6.42 19.83 -43.13
CA LEU A 371 -5.69 19.92 -44.38
C LEU A 371 -6.58 19.48 -45.54
N THR A 372 -6.61 20.27 -46.61
CA THR A 372 -7.11 19.80 -47.91
C THR A 372 -6.13 18.81 -48.54
N ALA A 373 -6.61 17.98 -49.47
CA ALA A 373 -5.76 17.04 -50.22
C ALA A 373 -4.57 17.74 -50.91
N GLU A 374 -4.79 18.96 -51.44
CA GLU A 374 -3.74 19.77 -52.07
C GLU A 374 -2.72 20.28 -51.05
N GLN A 375 -3.18 20.75 -49.88
CA GLN A 375 -2.30 21.21 -48.81
C GLN A 375 -1.50 20.07 -48.14
N ALA A 376 -2.02 18.84 -48.21
CA ALA A 376 -1.37 17.65 -47.69
C ALA A 376 -0.21 17.13 -48.57
N THR A 377 0.07 17.74 -49.73
CA THR A 377 1.11 17.27 -50.68
C THR A 377 2.48 17.08 -50.01
N ALA A 378 2.87 17.99 -49.12
CA ALA A 378 4.15 17.90 -48.39
C ALA A 378 4.21 16.71 -47.40
N ILE A 379 3.06 16.23 -46.90
CA ILE A 379 2.98 15.02 -46.07
C ILE A 379 3.12 13.78 -46.94
N LEU A 380 2.41 13.75 -48.08
CA LEU A 380 2.42 12.64 -49.01
C LEU A 380 3.82 12.40 -49.61
N GLU A 381 4.57 13.46 -49.95
CA GLU A 381 5.97 13.31 -50.41
C GLU A 381 6.85 12.60 -49.36
N ARG A 382 6.68 12.93 -48.08
CA ARG A 382 7.48 12.37 -46.97
C ARG A 382 7.11 10.93 -46.63
N ALA A 383 5.88 10.52 -46.91
CA ALA A 383 5.46 9.12 -46.83
C ALA A 383 6.38 8.23 -47.70
N HIS A 384 6.81 8.74 -48.86
CA HIS A 384 7.60 7.98 -49.83
C HIS A 384 9.11 8.20 -49.68
N SER A 385 9.58 9.42 -49.38
CA SER A 385 11.01 9.77 -49.39
C SER A 385 11.66 10.01 -48.01
N GLY A 386 10.92 9.81 -46.92
CA GLY A 386 11.37 10.05 -45.55
C GLY A 386 12.28 8.94 -44.98
N SER A 387 12.89 9.20 -43.81
CA SER A 387 13.51 8.13 -43.01
C SER A 387 12.44 7.16 -42.47
N GLU A 388 12.81 5.93 -42.11
CA GLU A 388 11.86 4.94 -41.52
C GLU A 388 11.04 5.55 -40.37
N SER A 389 11.67 6.30 -39.47
CA SER A 389 10.98 6.97 -38.36
C SER A 389 9.97 8.00 -38.85
N LEU A 390 10.27 8.74 -39.91
CA LEU A 390 9.36 9.73 -40.48
C LEU A 390 8.22 9.05 -41.23
N GLN A 391 8.49 7.96 -41.94
CA GLN A 391 7.46 7.16 -42.60
C GLN A 391 6.47 6.55 -41.60
N LEU A 392 6.96 6.02 -40.47
CA LEU A 392 6.12 5.54 -39.37
C LEU A 392 5.26 6.65 -38.77
N GLU A 393 5.83 7.83 -38.55
CA GLU A 393 5.11 9.02 -38.08
C GLU A 393 3.99 9.37 -39.06
N VAL A 394 4.30 9.51 -40.35
CA VAL A 394 3.33 9.89 -41.40
C VAL A 394 2.23 8.85 -41.55
N ALA A 395 2.58 7.56 -41.62
CA ALA A 395 1.62 6.46 -41.78
C ALA A 395 0.50 6.54 -40.74
N SER A 396 0.83 6.86 -39.48
CA SER A 396 -0.12 6.88 -38.37
C SER A 396 -1.23 7.95 -38.46
N TYR A 397 -1.12 8.91 -39.40
CA TYR A 397 -2.10 10.00 -39.56
C TYR A 397 -2.70 10.12 -40.96
N LEU A 398 -2.20 9.37 -41.95
CA LEU A 398 -2.70 9.49 -43.34
C LEU A 398 -4.20 9.16 -43.47
N ASN A 399 -4.75 8.32 -42.60
CA ASN A 399 -6.19 8.02 -42.55
C ASN A 399 -7.08 9.22 -42.22
N LEU A 400 -6.50 10.28 -41.64
CA LEU A 400 -7.21 11.52 -41.31
C LEU A 400 -7.21 12.53 -42.47
N ILE A 401 -6.43 12.29 -43.53
CA ILE A 401 -6.37 13.16 -44.71
C ILE A 401 -7.35 12.63 -45.76
N PRO A 402 -8.41 13.39 -46.11
CA PRO A 402 -9.40 12.93 -47.07
C PRO A 402 -8.81 12.85 -48.49
N GLY A 403 -9.24 11.84 -49.24
CA GLY A 403 -8.95 11.69 -50.66
C GLY A 403 -8.08 10.49 -51.02
N ARG A 404 -8.28 10.04 -52.25
CA ARG A 404 -7.63 8.86 -52.82
C ARG A 404 -6.09 8.88 -52.76
N ALA A 405 -5.46 10.05 -52.86
CA ALA A 405 -4.00 10.17 -52.81
C ALA A 405 -3.41 9.67 -51.48
N SER A 406 -4.10 9.89 -50.35
CA SER A 406 -3.68 9.39 -49.04
C SER A 406 -3.82 7.87 -48.94
N VAL A 407 -4.89 7.32 -49.51
CA VAL A 407 -5.12 5.87 -49.57
C VAL A 407 -4.11 5.19 -50.49
N ASP A 408 -3.80 5.78 -51.64
CA ASP A 408 -2.79 5.26 -52.57
C ASP A 408 -1.40 5.25 -51.90
N ALA A 409 -1.04 6.31 -51.17
CA ALA A 409 0.20 6.37 -50.39
C ALA A 409 0.25 5.28 -49.30
N LEU A 410 -0.83 5.11 -48.53
CA LEU A 410 -0.93 4.04 -47.54
C LEU A 410 -0.80 2.66 -48.19
N ARG A 411 -1.44 2.42 -49.33
CA ARG A 411 -1.35 1.17 -50.08
C ARG A 411 0.08 0.89 -50.51
N GLU A 412 0.79 1.86 -51.08
CA GLU A 412 2.19 1.72 -51.48
C GLU A 412 3.09 1.39 -50.28
N MET A 413 2.86 2.05 -49.14
CA MET A 413 3.57 1.76 -47.89
C MET A 413 3.27 0.35 -47.35
N CYS A 414 2.03 -0.13 -47.46
CA CYS A 414 1.64 -1.49 -47.09
C CYS A 414 2.37 -2.55 -47.94
N LEU A 415 2.54 -2.29 -49.24
CA LEU A 415 3.16 -3.21 -50.20
C LEU A 415 4.70 -3.09 -50.27
N GLY A 416 5.28 -2.11 -49.58
CA GLY A 416 6.73 -1.89 -49.54
C GLY A 416 7.49 -2.92 -48.68
N ASP A 417 8.82 -2.91 -48.80
CA ASP A 417 9.71 -3.88 -48.14
C ASP A 417 9.87 -3.67 -46.62
N ASN A 418 9.51 -2.49 -46.10
CA ASN A 418 9.68 -2.18 -44.67
C ASN A 418 8.48 -2.65 -43.84
N ALA A 419 8.64 -3.80 -43.18
CA ALA A 419 7.59 -4.42 -42.38
C ALA A 419 6.99 -3.53 -41.28
N LYS A 420 7.78 -2.66 -40.63
CA LYS A 420 7.25 -1.77 -39.58
C LYS A 420 6.36 -0.69 -40.19
N VAL A 421 6.81 -0.09 -41.29
CA VAL A 421 6.06 0.94 -42.02
C VAL A 421 4.79 0.35 -42.61
N SER A 422 4.88 -0.85 -43.20
CA SER A 422 3.73 -1.60 -43.71
C SER A 422 2.68 -1.85 -42.61
N ALA A 423 3.09 -2.34 -41.43
CA ALA A 423 2.17 -2.55 -40.31
C ALA A 423 1.51 -1.25 -39.81
N ALA A 424 2.24 -0.13 -39.75
CA ALA A 424 1.66 1.16 -39.38
C ALA A 424 0.67 1.68 -40.45
N ALA A 425 1.02 1.50 -41.73
CA ALA A 425 0.16 1.87 -42.86
C ALA A 425 -1.11 1.02 -42.90
N LEU A 426 -1.03 -0.28 -42.62
CA LEU A 426 -2.19 -1.17 -42.52
C LEU A 426 -3.19 -0.73 -41.45
N ARG A 427 -2.71 -0.37 -40.25
CA ARG A 427 -3.56 0.16 -39.17
C ARG A 427 -4.29 1.43 -39.59
N SER A 428 -3.55 2.33 -40.22
CA SER A 428 -4.09 3.59 -40.73
C SER A 428 -5.13 3.33 -41.83
N LEU A 429 -4.82 2.47 -42.80
CA LEU A 429 -5.71 2.11 -43.90
C LEU A 429 -6.99 1.44 -43.40
N ALA A 430 -6.90 0.52 -42.43
CA ALA A 430 -8.06 -0.13 -41.81
C ALA A 430 -8.99 0.84 -41.09
N GLN A 431 -8.48 1.99 -40.64
CA GLN A 431 -9.23 3.07 -39.98
C GLN A 431 -9.64 4.20 -40.94
N SER A 432 -9.26 4.13 -42.22
CA SER A 432 -9.60 5.14 -43.20
C SER A 432 -11.11 5.15 -43.48
N ARG A 433 -11.67 6.36 -43.60
CA ARG A 433 -13.08 6.60 -43.93
C ARG A 433 -13.30 6.87 -45.42
N ASP A 434 -12.23 6.91 -46.21
CA ASP A 434 -12.33 7.11 -47.66
C ASP A 434 -12.83 5.82 -48.33
N GLU A 435 -13.74 5.93 -49.30
CA GLU A 435 -14.33 4.79 -50.00
C GLU A 435 -13.27 3.96 -50.75
N SER A 436 -12.18 4.58 -51.20
CA SER A 436 -11.10 3.87 -51.90
C SER A 436 -10.28 2.94 -50.99
N ALA A 437 -10.45 3.02 -49.66
CA ALA A 437 -9.75 2.15 -48.71
C ALA A 437 -10.15 0.68 -48.85
N GLU A 438 -11.40 0.39 -49.21
CA GLU A 438 -11.88 -1.00 -49.40
C GLU A 438 -11.20 -1.66 -50.61
N ASP A 439 -11.09 -0.93 -51.73
CA ASP A 439 -10.38 -1.39 -52.93
C ASP A 439 -8.89 -1.64 -52.63
N ALA A 440 -8.25 -0.72 -51.90
CA ALA A 440 -6.85 -0.84 -51.49
C ALA A 440 -6.63 -2.05 -50.57
N MET A 441 -7.49 -2.25 -49.58
CA MET A 441 -7.43 -3.40 -48.67
C MET A 441 -7.64 -4.72 -49.43
N ALA A 442 -8.57 -4.78 -50.39
CA ALA A 442 -8.77 -5.96 -51.22
C ALA A 442 -7.56 -6.28 -52.12
N GLU A 443 -6.90 -5.26 -52.67
CA GLU A 443 -5.66 -5.40 -53.44
C GLU A 443 -4.53 -5.97 -52.56
N ILE A 444 -4.34 -5.40 -51.37
CA ILE A 444 -3.35 -5.87 -50.39
C ILE A 444 -3.66 -7.29 -49.93
N TRP A 445 -4.92 -7.63 -49.68
CA TRP A 445 -5.35 -8.99 -49.33
C TRP A 445 -4.93 -10.01 -50.40
N LYS A 446 -5.16 -9.66 -51.67
CA LYS A 446 -4.78 -10.51 -52.80
C LYS A 446 -3.27 -10.67 -52.90
N ALA A 447 -2.49 -9.60 -52.70
CA ALA A 447 -1.03 -9.67 -52.66
C ALA A 447 -0.52 -10.50 -51.46
N GLY A 448 -1.20 -10.41 -50.32
CA GLY A 448 -0.91 -11.15 -49.09
C GLY A 448 -1.08 -12.67 -49.21
N ARG A 449 -1.81 -13.19 -50.22
CA ARG A 449 -1.97 -14.64 -50.42
C ARG A 449 -0.66 -15.40 -50.64
N THR A 450 0.37 -14.72 -51.13
CA THR A 450 1.72 -15.29 -51.30
C THR A 450 2.69 -14.87 -50.18
N THR A 451 2.24 -14.04 -49.24
CA THR A 451 3.07 -13.43 -48.19
C THR A 451 2.34 -13.51 -46.83
N PRO A 452 2.44 -14.64 -46.11
CA PRO A 452 1.69 -14.87 -44.87
C PRO A 452 1.87 -13.77 -43.81
N ALA A 453 3.07 -13.21 -43.69
CA ALA A 453 3.36 -12.12 -42.75
C ALA A 453 2.54 -10.85 -43.02
N LEU A 454 2.30 -10.52 -44.30
CA LEU A 454 1.49 -9.37 -44.70
C LEU A 454 0.00 -9.61 -44.38
N GLN A 455 -0.48 -10.83 -44.61
CA GLN A 455 -1.85 -11.23 -44.30
C GLN A 455 -2.11 -11.20 -42.78
N SER A 456 -1.18 -11.71 -41.97
CA SER A 456 -1.26 -11.62 -40.51
C SER A 456 -1.27 -10.17 -40.01
N ALA A 457 -0.36 -9.33 -40.49
CA ALA A 457 -0.32 -7.91 -40.12
C ALA A 457 -1.60 -7.15 -40.50
N MET A 458 -2.21 -7.53 -41.64
CA MET A 458 -3.47 -6.94 -42.10
C MET A 458 -4.64 -7.34 -41.19
N VAL A 459 -4.72 -8.62 -40.79
CA VAL A 459 -5.74 -9.09 -39.84
C VAL A 459 -5.58 -8.41 -38.48
N GLU A 460 -4.35 -8.26 -37.98
CA GLU A 460 -4.09 -7.51 -36.74
C GLU A 460 -4.61 -6.07 -36.83
N ALA A 461 -4.29 -5.37 -37.93
CA ALA A 461 -4.77 -4.01 -38.17
C ALA A 461 -6.32 -3.93 -38.23
N ILE A 462 -6.97 -4.89 -38.90
CA ILE A 462 -8.44 -4.97 -38.96
C ILE A 462 -9.02 -5.20 -37.55
N VAL A 463 -8.49 -6.17 -36.81
CA VAL A 463 -8.98 -6.51 -35.47
C VAL A 463 -8.83 -5.33 -34.51
N GLU A 464 -7.72 -4.59 -34.59
CA GLU A 464 -7.48 -3.36 -33.82
C GLU A 464 -8.44 -2.23 -34.20
N SER A 465 -8.83 -2.11 -35.49
CA SER A 465 -9.75 -1.06 -35.96
C SER A 465 -11.17 -1.20 -35.41
N LEU A 466 -11.59 -2.43 -35.07
CA LEU A 466 -12.95 -2.79 -34.67
C LEU A 466 -14.03 -2.43 -35.71
N ASP A 467 -13.66 -2.26 -36.97
CA ASP A 467 -14.59 -1.87 -38.04
C ASP A 467 -15.22 -3.10 -38.72
N ASP A 468 -16.56 -3.13 -38.73
CA ASP A 468 -17.37 -4.26 -39.21
C ASP A 468 -17.29 -4.44 -40.73
N ARG A 469 -16.87 -3.41 -41.48
CA ARG A 469 -16.70 -3.49 -42.94
C ARG A 469 -15.73 -4.59 -43.36
N TRP A 470 -14.79 -4.94 -42.49
CA TRP A 470 -13.76 -5.94 -42.76
C TRP A 470 -14.15 -7.38 -42.39
N LEU A 471 -15.38 -7.62 -41.92
CA LEU A 471 -15.86 -8.94 -41.49
C LEU A 471 -15.63 -10.07 -42.52
N PRO A 472 -15.84 -9.86 -43.85
CA PRO A 472 -15.59 -10.90 -44.85
C PRO A 472 -14.11 -11.32 -44.91
N LEU A 473 -13.18 -10.37 -44.82
CA LEU A 473 -11.74 -10.66 -44.87
C LEU A 473 -11.27 -11.47 -43.66
N VAL A 474 -11.78 -11.14 -42.47
CA VAL A 474 -11.46 -11.89 -41.24
C VAL A 474 -12.07 -13.30 -41.27
N THR A 475 -13.27 -13.43 -41.85
CA THR A 475 -13.93 -14.74 -42.01
C THR A 475 -13.15 -15.63 -42.98
N ASP A 476 -12.74 -15.08 -44.13
CA ASP A 476 -11.90 -15.77 -45.12
C ASP A 476 -10.57 -16.18 -44.49
N TYR A 477 -9.94 -15.30 -43.70
CA TYR A 477 -8.71 -15.60 -42.96
C TYR A 477 -8.84 -16.84 -42.07
N VAL A 478 -9.88 -16.87 -41.23
CA VAL A 478 -10.11 -17.97 -40.27
C VAL A 478 -10.40 -19.27 -41.02
N SER A 479 -11.17 -19.21 -42.11
CA SER A 479 -11.47 -20.36 -42.96
C SER A 479 -10.22 -20.93 -43.62
N ASP A 480 -9.40 -20.09 -44.25
CA ASP A 480 -8.14 -20.50 -44.88
C ASP A 480 -7.17 -21.09 -43.85
N PHE A 481 -7.09 -20.46 -42.67
CA PHE A 481 -6.25 -20.94 -41.57
C PHE A 481 -6.71 -22.31 -41.07
N LEU A 482 -8.01 -22.50 -40.83
CA LEU A 482 -8.59 -23.79 -40.42
C LEU A 482 -8.27 -24.89 -41.44
N GLN A 483 -8.44 -24.60 -42.73
CA GLN A 483 -8.14 -25.55 -43.79
C GLN A 483 -6.67 -25.96 -43.79
N GLN A 484 -5.74 -25.01 -43.61
CA GLN A 484 -4.31 -25.29 -43.50
C GLN A 484 -3.97 -26.09 -42.23
N ALA A 485 -4.62 -25.78 -41.10
CA ALA A 485 -4.38 -26.45 -39.82
C ALA A 485 -4.76 -27.95 -39.81
N THR A 486 -5.63 -28.38 -40.73
CA THR A 486 -5.96 -29.81 -40.92
C THR A 486 -4.95 -30.58 -41.77
N GLN A 487 -4.00 -29.90 -42.43
CA GLN A 487 -2.99 -30.53 -43.28
C GLN A 487 -1.85 -31.16 -42.46
N PRO A 488 -1.15 -32.18 -43.02
CA PRO A 488 -0.04 -32.86 -42.32
C PRO A 488 1.13 -31.96 -41.96
N ASP A 489 1.41 -30.91 -42.76
CA ASP A 489 2.55 -29.99 -42.60
C ASP A 489 2.22 -28.73 -41.77
N SER A 490 1.16 -28.76 -40.96
CA SER A 490 0.63 -27.60 -40.20
C SER A 490 1.54 -27.06 -39.08
N ALA A 491 2.70 -27.66 -38.83
CA ALA A 491 3.63 -27.23 -37.78
C ALA A 491 4.30 -25.87 -38.04
N THR A 492 4.19 -25.33 -39.26
CA THR A 492 4.87 -24.10 -39.71
C THR A 492 3.95 -22.89 -39.83
N ILE A 493 2.66 -23.01 -39.48
CA ILE A 493 1.67 -21.94 -39.65
C ILE A 493 1.84 -20.88 -38.52
N PRO A 494 2.02 -19.59 -38.83
CA PRO A 494 2.07 -18.52 -37.83
C PRO A 494 0.73 -18.37 -37.09
N VAL A 495 0.73 -18.48 -35.76
CA VAL A 495 -0.50 -18.54 -34.92
C VAL A 495 -0.91 -17.21 -34.30
N ASP A 496 -0.08 -16.17 -34.39
CA ASP A 496 -0.20 -14.98 -33.54
C ASP A 496 -1.50 -14.16 -33.76
N SER A 497 -2.06 -14.21 -34.97
CA SER A 497 -3.24 -13.42 -35.37
C SER A 497 -4.58 -14.15 -35.28
N ILE A 498 -4.61 -15.48 -35.13
CA ILE A 498 -5.87 -16.25 -35.24
C ILE A 498 -6.79 -16.07 -34.02
N ALA A 499 -6.24 -15.98 -32.81
CA ALA A 499 -7.03 -15.78 -31.60
C ALA A 499 -7.76 -14.43 -31.59
N GLY A 500 -7.08 -13.36 -32.06
CA GLY A 500 -7.68 -12.03 -32.21
C GLY A 500 -8.80 -12.02 -33.27
N ALA A 501 -8.58 -12.70 -34.40
CA ALA A 501 -9.58 -12.85 -35.46
C ALA A 501 -10.85 -13.57 -34.96
N LEU A 502 -10.69 -14.70 -34.26
CA LEU A 502 -11.80 -15.46 -33.66
C LEU A 502 -12.60 -14.61 -32.66
N LEU A 503 -11.91 -13.85 -31.78
CA LEU A 503 -12.56 -12.94 -30.84
C LEU A 503 -13.31 -11.80 -31.55
N PHE A 504 -12.75 -11.27 -32.64
CA PHE A 504 -13.39 -10.24 -33.46
C PHE A 504 -14.70 -10.73 -34.08
N LEU A 505 -14.70 -11.96 -34.62
CA LEU A 505 -15.89 -12.61 -35.21
C LEU A 505 -16.93 -12.98 -34.15
N HIS A 506 -16.50 -13.50 -32.99
CA HIS A 506 -17.39 -13.89 -31.90
C HIS A 506 -18.27 -12.73 -31.43
N LYS A 507 -17.71 -11.52 -31.29
CA LYS A 507 -18.46 -10.32 -30.87
C LYS A 507 -19.53 -9.85 -31.86
N ARG A 508 -19.56 -10.40 -33.08
CA ARG A 508 -20.38 -9.93 -34.21
C ARG A 508 -21.28 -11.02 -34.79
N ASP A 509 -21.69 -11.97 -33.95
CA ASP A 509 -22.61 -13.07 -34.30
C ASP A 509 -22.09 -13.98 -35.43
N GLY A 510 -20.82 -14.38 -35.33
CA GLY A 510 -20.14 -15.30 -36.25
C GLY A 510 -20.61 -16.75 -36.19
N ALA A 511 -21.93 -17.02 -36.17
CA ALA A 511 -22.51 -18.37 -36.09
C ALA A 511 -22.01 -19.32 -37.19
N THR A 512 -21.64 -18.78 -38.36
CA THR A 512 -21.04 -19.52 -39.48
C THR A 512 -19.62 -20.00 -39.18
N THR A 513 -18.80 -19.16 -38.53
CA THR A 513 -17.43 -19.51 -38.11
C THR A 513 -17.45 -20.60 -37.05
N ASP A 514 -18.34 -20.49 -36.05
CA ASP A 514 -18.47 -21.52 -35.01
C ASP A 514 -18.83 -22.89 -35.59
N ALA A 515 -19.73 -22.91 -36.59
CA ALA A 515 -20.11 -24.14 -37.27
C ALA A 515 -18.93 -24.80 -38.00
N GLU A 516 -18.07 -24.01 -38.67
CA GLU A 516 -16.89 -24.55 -39.35
C GLU A 516 -15.82 -25.02 -38.35
N VAL A 517 -15.58 -24.26 -37.28
CA VAL A 517 -14.66 -24.67 -36.20
C VAL A 517 -15.12 -25.99 -35.59
N ARG A 518 -16.41 -26.15 -35.25
CA ARG A 518 -16.95 -27.41 -34.73
C ARG A 518 -16.71 -28.59 -35.67
N LYS A 519 -16.84 -28.38 -36.99
CA LYS A 519 -16.69 -29.44 -38.00
C LYS A 519 -15.24 -29.89 -38.16
N GLN A 520 -14.27 -29.00 -37.96
CA GLN A 520 -12.86 -29.25 -38.27
C GLN A 520 -11.96 -29.45 -37.05
N ILE A 521 -12.37 -29.04 -35.84
CA ILE A 521 -11.49 -29.02 -34.66
C ILE A 521 -10.82 -30.37 -34.38
N LEU A 522 -11.53 -31.50 -34.54
CA LEU A 522 -10.97 -32.84 -34.34
C LEU A 522 -9.95 -33.25 -35.43
N ASN A 523 -9.98 -32.60 -36.60
CA ASN A 523 -9.01 -32.82 -37.68
C ASN A 523 -7.74 -31.97 -37.51
N VAL A 524 -7.73 -31.00 -36.60
CA VAL A 524 -6.55 -30.17 -36.30
C VAL A 524 -5.55 -30.99 -35.50
N ARG A 525 -4.44 -31.39 -36.13
CA ARG A 525 -3.46 -32.30 -35.53
C ARG A 525 -2.50 -31.65 -34.55
N ASN A 526 -2.24 -30.35 -34.70
CA ASN A 526 -1.29 -29.64 -33.84
C ASN A 526 -1.98 -29.27 -32.50
N PRO A 527 -1.49 -29.80 -31.36
CA PRO A 527 -2.00 -29.50 -30.03
C PRO A 527 -2.21 -28.01 -29.73
N SER A 528 -1.22 -27.19 -30.03
CA SER A 528 -1.22 -25.77 -29.69
C SER A 528 -2.20 -24.98 -30.54
N ILE A 529 -2.44 -25.42 -31.78
CA ILE A 529 -3.43 -24.80 -32.67
C ILE A 529 -4.84 -25.23 -32.26
N GLN A 530 -5.04 -26.51 -31.95
CA GLN A 530 -6.32 -27.02 -31.49
C GLN A 530 -6.78 -26.36 -30.19
N ASP A 531 -5.84 -26.05 -29.27
CA ASP A 531 -6.10 -25.29 -28.04
C ASP A 531 -6.77 -23.93 -28.31
N ILE A 532 -6.38 -23.21 -29.37
CA ILE A 532 -6.96 -21.90 -29.71
C ILE A 532 -8.43 -22.03 -30.11
N PHE A 533 -8.74 -23.04 -30.94
CA PHE A 533 -10.11 -23.31 -31.38
C PHE A 533 -10.98 -23.87 -30.25
N LEU A 534 -10.41 -24.71 -29.39
CA LEU A 534 -11.08 -25.22 -28.19
C LEU A 534 -11.46 -24.07 -27.26
N GLN A 535 -10.53 -23.15 -27.02
CA GLN A 535 -10.78 -21.96 -26.20
C GLN A 535 -11.87 -21.06 -26.81
N HIS A 536 -11.87 -20.86 -28.13
CA HIS A 536 -12.92 -20.11 -28.84
C HIS A 536 -14.31 -20.75 -28.65
N LEU A 537 -14.43 -22.06 -28.91
CA LEU A 537 -15.71 -22.75 -28.74
C LEU A 537 -16.21 -22.70 -27.29
N MET A 538 -15.33 -22.77 -26.30
CA MET A 538 -15.70 -22.59 -24.89
C MET A 538 -16.21 -21.17 -24.59
N GLN A 539 -15.61 -20.13 -25.16
CA GLN A 539 -16.00 -18.74 -24.93
C GLN A 539 -17.37 -18.41 -25.52
N THR A 540 -17.75 -19.04 -26.64
CA THR A 540 -19.04 -18.77 -27.29
C THR A 540 -20.25 -19.28 -26.51
N ASN A 541 -20.05 -20.19 -25.54
CA ASN A 541 -21.06 -20.75 -24.63
C ASN A 541 -22.36 -21.23 -25.34
N GLN A 542 -22.25 -21.75 -26.55
CA GLN A 542 -23.38 -22.31 -27.30
C GLN A 542 -23.59 -23.79 -26.91
N PRO A 543 -24.83 -24.22 -26.59
CA PRO A 543 -25.13 -25.63 -26.29
C PRO A 543 -24.71 -26.60 -27.41
N ALA A 544 -24.71 -26.14 -28.66
CA ALA A 544 -24.27 -26.92 -29.83
C ALA A 544 -22.78 -27.29 -29.80
N ASN A 545 -21.95 -26.61 -28.99
CA ASN A 545 -20.52 -26.89 -28.89
C ASN A 545 -20.18 -27.96 -27.86
N GLU A 546 -21.06 -28.26 -26.90
CA GLU A 546 -20.73 -29.12 -25.77
C GLU A 546 -20.24 -30.50 -26.22
N ALA A 547 -20.95 -31.13 -27.16
CA ALA A 547 -20.61 -32.47 -27.63
C ALA A 547 -19.19 -32.53 -28.23
N ILE A 548 -18.85 -31.58 -29.11
CA ILE A 548 -17.54 -31.57 -29.78
C ILE A 548 -16.41 -31.18 -28.83
N ILE A 549 -16.68 -30.29 -27.86
CA ILE A 549 -15.71 -29.93 -26.82
C ILE A 549 -15.41 -31.14 -25.95
N ARG A 550 -16.44 -31.86 -25.48
CA ARG A 550 -16.27 -33.08 -24.68
C ARG A 550 -15.48 -34.14 -25.44
N GLU A 551 -15.78 -34.35 -26.72
CA GLU A 551 -15.06 -35.30 -27.58
C GLU A 551 -13.59 -34.89 -27.72
N CYS A 552 -13.32 -33.63 -28.06
CA CYS A 552 -11.96 -33.10 -28.17
C CYS A 552 -11.17 -33.25 -26.86
N VAL A 553 -11.76 -32.90 -25.71
CA VAL A 553 -11.12 -33.03 -24.39
C VAL A 553 -10.84 -34.49 -24.07
N THR A 554 -11.78 -35.40 -24.36
CA THR A 554 -11.61 -36.84 -24.11
C THR A 554 -10.47 -37.41 -24.94
N THR A 555 -10.45 -37.16 -26.25
CA THR A 555 -9.35 -37.62 -27.13
C THR A 555 -8.00 -37.10 -26.65
N ARG A 556 -7.94 -35.83 -26.24
CA ARG A 556 -6.71 -35.20 -25.77
C ARG A 556 -6.19 -35.78 -24.47
N LEU A 557 -7.09 -36.12 -23.54
CA LEU A 557 -6.75 -36.79 -22.29
C LEU A 557 -6.29 -38.24 -22.54
N ASP A 558 -6.97 -38.97 -23.43
CA ASP A 558 -6.63 -40.35 -23.79
C ASP A 558 -5.25 -40.44 -24.48
N GLU A 559 -4.90 -39.45 -25.30
CA GLU A 559 -3.59 -39.35 -25.96
C GLU A 559 -2.49 -38.76 -25.05
N GLY A 560 -2.83 -38.35 -23.83
CA GLY A 560 -1.89 -37.72 -22.88
C GLY A 560 -1.44 -36.31 -23.29
N GLN A 561 -2.14 -35.66 -24.23
CA GLN A 561 -1.82 -34.32 -24.73
C GLN A 561 -2.54 -33.26 -23.89
N ILE A 562 -2.17 -33.17 -22.61
CA ILE A 562 -2.89 -32.36 -21.63
C ILE A 562 -2.30 -30.94 -21.57
N SER A 563 -3.05 -29.97 -22.09
CA SER A 563 -2.70 -28.53 -22.04
C SER A 563 -3.49 -27.80 -20.93
N PRO A 564 -3.08 -26.59 -20.52
CA PRO A 564 -3.87 -25.71 -19.66
C PRO A 564 -5.31 -25.46 -20.16
N VAL A 565 -5.50 -25.40 -21.49
CA VAL A 565 -6.82 -25.21 -22.10
C VAL A 565 -7.67 -26.46 -21.92
N VAL A 566 -7.11 -27.65 -22.16
CA VAL A 566 -7.80 -28.93 -21.91
C VAL A 566 -8.19 -29.07 -20.44
N ALA A 567 -7.30 -28.70 -19.50
CA ALA A 567 -7.62 -28.73 -18.07
C ALA A 567 -8.75 -27.76 -17.70
N SER A 568 -8.71 -26.54 -18.26
CA SER A 568 -9.77 -25.54 -18.06
C SER A 568 -11.11 -26.02 -18.61
N ALA A 569 -11.12 -26.64 -19.80
CA ALA A 569 -12.30 -27.26 -20.37
C ALA A 569 -12.84 -28.36 -19.46
N ALA A 570 -11.96 -29.25 -18.98
CA ALA A 570 -12.36 -30.33 -18.08
C ALA A 570 -13.03 -29.81 -16.80
N ALA A 571 -12.47 -28.77 -16.17
CA ALA A 571 -13.04 -28.16 -14.97
C ALA A 571 -14.45 -27.55 -15.18
N VAL A 572 -14.75 -27.11 -16.41
CA VAL A 572 -16.07 -26.56 -16.77
C VAL A 572 -17.09 -27.67 -16.99
N TYR A 573 -16.73 -28.73 -17.74
CA TYR A 573 -17.67 -29.78 -18.16
C TYR A 573 -17.78 -30.97 -17.19
N ARG A 574 -16.81 -31.11 -16.26
CA ARG A 574 -16.85 -31.96 -15.06
C ARG A 574 -17.22 -33.42 -15.31
N ASP A 575 -16.51 -34.08 -16.22
CA ASP A 575 -16.71 -35.51 -16.47
C ASP A 575 -15.80 -36.36 -15.57
N PRO A 576 -16.35 -37.25 -14.71
CA PRO A 576 -15.55 -38.09 -13.82
C PRO A 576 -14.56 -39.02 -14.51
N ALA A 577 -14.80 -39.38 -15.78
CA ALA A 577 -13.89 -40.20 -16.56
C ALA A 577 -12.53 -39.53 -16.79
N TRP A 578 -12.46 -38.19 -16.73
CA TRP A 578 -11.25 -37.41 -16.98
C TRP A 578 -10.31 -37.31 -15.78
N THR A 579 -10.80 -37.62 -14.58
CA THR A 579 -10.09 -37.40 -13.31
C THR A 579 -8.72 -38.08 -13.28
N ASP A 580 -8.64 -39.35 -13.66
CA ASP A 580 -7.40 -40.13 -13.56
C ASP A 580 -6.35 -39.67 -14.58
N ALA A 581 -6.78 -39.29 -15.79
CA ALA A 581 -5.90 -38.73 -16.81
C ALA A 581 -5.34 -37.37 -16.35
N LEU A 582 -6.17 -36.51 -15.75
CA LEU A 582 -5.74 -35.21 -15.22
C LEU A 582 -4.77 -35.35 -14.03
N LEU A 583 -5.00 -36.29 -13.12
CA LEU A 583 -4.08 -36.59 -12.02
C LEU A 583 -2.74 -37.16 -12.52
N THR A 584 -2.77 -37.97 -13.58
CA THR A 584 -1.57 -38.50 -14.24
C THR A 584 -0.78 -37.36 -14.90
N GLY A 585 -1.45 -36.49 -15.66
CA GLY A 585 -0.86 -35.31 -16.26
C GLY A 585 -0.24 -34.37 -15.24
N PHE A 586 -0.93 -34.14 -14.12
CA PHE A 586 -0.41 -33.37 -12.99
C PHE A 586 0.90 -33.98 -12.45
N THR A 587 0.96 -35.30 -12.29
CA THR A 587 2.15 -36.00 -11.76
C THR A 587 3.33 -35.90 -12.71
N LEU A 588 3.11 -36.04 -14.01
CA LEU A 588 4.15 -35.88 -15.03
C LEU A 588 4.67 -34.44 -15.10
N ALA A 589 3.76 -33.45 -15.09
CA ALA A 589 4.12 -32.03 -15.13
C ALA A 589 4.96 -31.58 -13.91
N LYS A 590 4.77 -32.22 -12.75
CA LYS A 590 5.59 -32.01 -11.55
C LYS A 590 7.04 -32.44 -11.74
N ASN A 591 7.31 -33.49 -12.51
CA ASN A 591 8.67 -33.99 -12.73
C ASN A 591 9.46 -33.12 -13.72
N ASP A 592 8.78 -32.41 -14.62
CA ASP A 592 9.40 -31.55 -15.63
C ASP A 592 9.47 -30.06 -15.21
N ASN A 593 9.31 -29.74 -13.91
CA ASN A 593 9.26 -28.36 -13.39
C ASN A 593 8.13 -27.47 -13.99
N ARG A 594 7.15 -28.07 -14.68
CA ARG A 594 5.99 -27.40 -15.30
C ARG A 594 4.70 -27.67 -14.52
N ALA A 595 4.76 -27.77 -13.20
CA ALA A 595 3.59 -28.03 -12.37
C ALA A 595 2.59 -26.85 -12.49
N SER A 596 1.58 -26.98 -13.35
CA SER A 596 0.46 -26.04 -13.37
C SER A 596 -0.56 -26.47 -12.30
N PRO A 597 -0.87 -25.62 -11.30
CA PRO A 597 -1.93 -25.88 -10.31
C PRO A 597 -3.28 -26.24 -10.95
N GLN A 598 -3.49 -25.78 -12.19
CA GLN A 598 -4.73 -25.95 -12.95
C GLN A 598 -5.10 -27.41 -13.22
N PHE A 599 -4.13 -28.32 -13.35
CA PHE A 599 -4.43 -29.74 -13.60
C PHE A 599 -5.03 -30.43 -12.38
N PHE A 600 -4.49 -30.13 -11.19
CA PHE A 600 -5.03 -30.68 -9.95
C PHE A 600 -6.42 -30.12 -9.67
N HIS A 601 -6.60 -28.81 -9.88
CA HIS A 601 -7.91 -28.16 -9.82
C HIS A 601 -8.94 -28.84 -10.71
N ALA A 602 -8.62 -29.02 -12.00
CA ALA A 602 -9.50 -29.67 -12.96
C ALA A 602 -9.84 -31.11 -12.57
N ALA A 603 -8.86 -31.86 -12.05
CA ALA A 603 -9.11 -33.21 -11.55
C ALA A 603 -10.11 -33.22 -10.40
N LEU A 604 -10.02 -32.27 -9.46
CA LEU A 604 -10.98 -32.14 -8.36
C LEU A 604 -12.38 -31.79 -8.85
N GLU A 605 -12.51 -30.85 -9.81
CA GLU A 605 -13.82 -30.49 -10.38
C GLU A 605 -14.48 -31.65 -11.14
N CYS A 606 -13.70 -32.56 -11.72
CA CYS A 606 -14.22 -33.76 -12.39
C CYS A 606 -14.51 -34.92 -11.43
N ALA A 607 -13.83 -35.00 -10.29
CA ALA A 607 -13.85 -36.17 -9.43
C ALA A 607 -15.26 -36.53 -8.93
N SER A 608 -15.64 -37.80 -9.08
CA SER A 608 -16.79 -38.37 -8.37
C SER A 608 -16.54 -38.45 -6.86
N ASN A 609 -17.59 -38.60 -6.05
CA ASN A 609 -17.46 -38.78 -4.60
C ASN A 609 -16.53 -39.97 -4.23
N GLU A 610 -16.59 -41.08 -4.96
CA GLU A 610 -15.70 -42.23 -4.71
C GLU A 610 -14.22 -41.90 -5.01
N GLN A 611 -13.96 -41.08 -6.04
CA GLN A 611 -12.61 -40.61 -6.35
C GLN A 611 -12.13 -39.59 -5.32
N LEU A 612 -13.01 -38.69 -4.85
CA LEU A 612 -12.72 -37.76 -3.77
C LEU A 612 -12.42 -38.49 -2.46
N ASP A 613 -13.11 -39.59 -2.15
CA ASP A 613 -12.81 -40.46 -1.02
C ASP A 613 -11.37 -41.03 -1.10
N LYS A 614 -10.98 -41.54 -2.28
CA LYS A 614 -9.63 -42.06 -2.51
C LYS A 614 -8.56 -40.97 -2.38
N LEU A 615 -8.86 -39.74 -2.80
CA LEU A 615 -7.97 -38.59 -2.65
C LEU A 615 -7.86 -38.16 -1.18
N ALA A 616 -8.98 -38.09 -0.46
CA ALA A 616 -9.03 -37.79 0.98
C ALA A 616 -8.25 -38.81 1.81
N GLN A 617 -8.29 -40.10 1.47
CA GLN A 617 -7.48 -41.14 2.12
C GLN A 617 -5.96 -40.95 1.92
N LYS A 618 -5.56 -40.26 0.85
CA LYS A 618 -4.17 -39.97 0.51
C LYS A 618 -3.75 -38.55 0.90
N LEU A 619 -4.51 -37.86 1.77
CA LEU A 619 -4.28 -36.46 2.16
C LEU A 619 -2.82 -36.19 2.59
N ASP A 620 -2.20 -37.13 3.29
CA ASP A 620 -0.82 -37.02 3.76
C ASP A 620 0.23 -37.05 2.63
N GLY A 621 -0.09 -37.67 1.49
CA GLY A 621 0.79 -37.72 0.33
C GLY A 621 0.88 -36.42 -0.47
N PHE A 622 -0.04 -35.48 -0.23
CA PHE A 622 -0.07 -34.18 -0.90
C PHE A 622 0.80 -33.13 -0.18
N ASN A 623 1.24 -32.09 -0.89
CA ASN A 623 1.89 -30.93 -0.29
C ASN A 623 0.87 -29.96 0.34
N VAL A 624 1.36 -28.92 1.03
CA VAL A 624 0.50 -27.97 1.79
C VAL A 624 -0.56 -27.31 0.90
N ASN A 625 -0.21 -26.85 -0.31
CA ASN A 625 -1.15 -26.18 -1.20
C ASN A 625 -2.23 -27.15 -1.72
N GLN A 626 -1.82 -28.37 -2.05
CA GLN A 626 -2.73 -29.41 -2.54
C GLN A 626 -3.72 -29.88 -1.47
N ARG A 627 -3.27 -30.03 -0.22
CA ARG A 627 -4.15 -30.37 0.91
C ARG A 627 -5.19 -29.28 1.13
N ALA A 628 -4.77 -28.01 1.07
CA ALA A 628 -5.67 -26.87 1.20
C ALA A 628 -6.70 -26.83 0.07
N GLU A 629 -6.28 -27.01 -1.18
CA GLU A 629 -7.17 -27.02 -2.35
C GLU A 629 -8.17 -28.18 -2.30
N LEU A 630 -7.72 -29.39 -1.96
CA LEU A 630 -8.60 -30.54 -1.77
C LEU A 630 -9.61 -30.28 -0.64
N LEU A 631 -9.17 -29.77 0.52
CA LEU A 631 -10.06 -29.45 1.63
C LEU A 631 -11.11 -28.41 1.22
N GLN A 632 -10.70 -27.33 0.56
CA GLN A 632 -11.60 -26.29 0.08
C GLN A 632 -12.63 -26.85 -0.90
N HIS A 633 -12.20 -27.71 -1.83
CA HIS A 633 -13.10 -28.36 -2.77
C HIS A 633 -14.11 -29.25 -2.02
N LEU A 634 -13.66 -30.12 -1.11
CA LEU A 634 -14.52 -31.00 -0.31
C LEU A 634 -15.53 -30.21 0.54
N ALA A 635 -15.10 -29.11 1.16
CA ALA A 635 -15.98 -28.25 1.94
C ALA A 635 -17.02 -27.55 1.05
N ARG A 636 -16.61 -27.02 -0.10
CA ARG A 636 -17.49 -26.34 -1.07
C ARG A 636 -18.55 -27.28 -1.66
N THR A 637 -18.21 -28.55 -1.89
CA THR A 637 -19.15 -29.57 -2.36
C THR A 637 -19.92 -30.28 -1.24
N ASN A 638 -19.70 -29.86 0.02
CA ASN A 638 -20.25 -30.46 1.24
C ASN A 638 -20.05 -31.98 1.29
N HIS A 639 -18.86 -32.42 0.91
CA HIS A 639 -18.50 -33.83 0.86
C HIS A 639 -18.37 -34.43 2.28
N PRO A 640 -18.95 -35.59 2.61
CA PRO A 640 -19.01 -36.10 3.99
C PRO A 640 -17.68 -36.13 4.77
N ASN A 641 -16.58 -36.42 4.07
CA ASN A 641 -15.25 -36.52 4.69
C ASN A 641 -14.52 -35.18 4.92
N TRP A 642 -15.07 -34.03 4.51
CA TRP A 642 -14.34 -32.75 4.57
C TRP A 642 -13.98 -32.34 6.00
N ARG A 643 -14.87 -32.56 6.98
CA ARG A 643 -14.63 -32.25 8.40
C ARG A 643 -13.58 -33.17 9.01
N THR A 644 -13.60 -34.46 8.65
CA THR A 644 -12.56 -35.42 9.02
C THR A 644 -11.19 -34.99 8.50
N CYS A 645 -11.10 -34.57 7.24
CA CYS A 645 -9.88 -34.02 6.66
C CYS A 645 -9.44 -32.73 7.37
N ALA A 646 -10.37 -31.81 7.65
CA ALA A 646 -10.09 -30.58 8.39
C ALA A 646 -9.49 -30.87 9.77
N ALA A 647 -10.09 -31.80 10.52
CA ALA A 647 -9.61 -32.22 11.83
C ALA A 647 -8.19 -32.81 11.75
N GLN A 648 -7.90 -33.65 10.75
CA GLN A 648 -6.57 -34.20 10.53
C GLN A 648 -5.53 -33.09 10.26
N LEU A 649 -5.83 -32.13 9.38
CA LEU A 649 -4.91 -31.03 9.05
C LEU A 649 -4.62 -30.12 10.25
N LEU A 650 -5.62 -29.86 11.11
CA LEU A 650 -5.41 -29.07 12.34
C LEU A 650 -4.38 -29.68 13.29
N THR A 651 -4.16 -31.00 13.26
CA THR A 651 -3.19 -31.66 14.14
C THR A 651 -1.74 -31.53 13.66
N LYS A 652 -1.52 -31.12 12.41
CA LYS A 652 -0.19 -31.09 11.81
C LYS A 652 0.56 -29.79 12.15
N PRO A 653 1.81 -29.87 12.64
CA PRO A 653 2.62 -28.68 12.88
C PRO A 653 3.01 -27.99 11.57
N ASN A 654 3.09 -26.66 11.58
CA ASN A 654 3.51 -25.80 10.45
C ASN A 654 2.59 -25.79 9.20
N GLU A 655 1.34 -26.27 9.29
CA GLU A 655 0.35 -26.11 8.23
C GLU A 655 -0.40 -24.77 8.34
N ARG A 656 -0.96 -24.27 7.23
CA ARG A 656 -1.80 -23.05 7.16
C ARG A 656 -3.16 -23.27 7.85
N CYS A 657 -3.13 -23.50 9.16
CA CYS A 657 -4.31 -23.82 9.95
C CYS A 657 -5.35 -22.71 9.94
N SER A 658 -4.98 -21.46 9.63
CA SER A 658 -5.92 -20.34 9.49
C SER A 658 -7.02 -20.61 8.48
N GLU A 659 -6.69 -21.19 7.31
CA GLU A 659 -7.67 -21.51 6.25
C GLU A 659 -8.64 -22.60 6.72
N VAL A 660 -8.13 -23.62 7.41
CA VAL A 660 -8.93 -24.72 7.97
C VAL A 660 -9.86 -24.23 9.08
N ILE A 661 -9.34 -23.39 9.99
CA ILE A 661 -10.10 -22.75 11.06
C ILE A 661 -11.22 -21.92 10.43
N GLN A 662 -10.91 -21.11 9.42
CA GLN A 662 -11.90 -20.29 8.74
C GLN A 662 -13.03 -21.13 8.12
N LEU A 663 -12.71 -22.22 7.43
CA LEU A 663 -13.73 -23.11 6.82
C LEU A 663 -14.64 -23.75 7.87
N LEU A 664 -14.06 -24.34 8.93
CA LEU A 664 -14.83 -24.95 10.03
C LEU A 664 -15.69 -23.92 10.74
N ALA A 665 -15.16 -22.72 10.92
CA ALA A 665 -15.85 -21.65 11.60
C ALA A 665 -17.02 -21.11 10.75
N GLN A 666 -16.83 -20.96 9.43
CA GLN A 666 -17.90 -20.59 8.49
C GLN A 666 -19.02 -21.62 8.41
N ASP A 667 -18.68 -22.91 8.45
CA ASP A 667 -19.68 -23.98 8.46
C ASP A 667 -20.54 -23.96 9.72
N ALA A 668 -19.95 -23.61 10.88
CA ALA A 668 -20.61 -23.44 12.17
C ALA A 668 -21.53 -24.59 12.61
N SER A 669 -21.37 -25.80 12.04
CA SER A 669 -22.06 -26.99 12.49
C SER A 669 -21.54 -27.45 13.85
N GLU A 670 -22.36 -28.19 14.59
CA GLU A 670 -21.97 -28.75 15.89
C GLU A 670 -20.68 -29.58 15.78
N GLU A 671 -20.52 -30.36 14.71
CA GLU A 671 -19.31 -31.15 14.44
C GLU A 671 -18.08 -30.26 14.20
N SER A 672 -18.21 -29.20 13.39
CA SER A 672 -17.10 -28.28 13.12
C SER A 672 -16.69 -27.48 14.36
N LEU A 673 -17.65 -27.05 15.17
CA LEU A 673 -17.39 -26.38 16.44
C LEU A 673 -16.73 -27.34 17.45
N LEU A 674 -17.14 -28.61 17.47
CA LEU A 674 -16.52 -29.65 18.28
C LEU A 674 -15.04 -29.86 17.90
N ILE A 675 -14.74 -29.90 16.60
CA ILE A 675 -13.36 -30.03 16.09
C ILE A 675 -12.51 -28.84 16.56
N LEU A 676 -13.00 -27.61 16.39
CA LEU A 676 -12.30 -26.40 16.82
C LEU A 676 -12.08 -26.36 18.33
N ARG A 677 -13.12 -26.73 19.11
CA ARG A 677 -13.05 -26.80 20.58
C ARG A 677 -12.01 -27.81 21.04
N ASN A 678 -12.08 -29.05 20.55
CA ASN A 678 -11.16 -30.11 20.94
C ASN A 678 -9.71 -29.73 20.61
N ARG A 679 -9.50 -29.04 19.47
CA ARG A 679 -8.18 -28.55 19.10
C ARG A 679 -7.68 -27.45 20.04
N LEU A 680 -8.54 -26.50 20.40
CA LEU A 680 -8.21 -25.45 21.37
C LEU A 680 -7.87 -26.04 22.74
N GLU A 681 -8.71 -26.96 23.25
CA GLU A 681 -8.51 -27.62 24.55
C GLU A 681 -7.20 -28.42 24.57
N SER A 682 -6.92 -29.20 23.52
CA SER A 682 -5.65 -29.93 23.37
C SER A 682 -4.44 -29.00 23.36
N TYR A 683 -4.56 -27.81 22.76
CA TYR A 683 -3.48 -26.84 22.75
C TYR A 683 -3.27 -26.21 24.14
N VAL A 684 -4.35 -25.78 24.80
CA VAL A 684 -4.31 -25.17 26.14
C VAL A 684 -3.75 -26.15 27.18
N ALA A 685 -4.14 -27.44 27.13
CA ALA A 685 -3.55 -28.47 27.99
C ALA A 685 -2.04 -28.62 27.80
N GLY A 686 -1.52 -28.36 26.60
CA GLY A 686 -0.08 -28.34 26.32
C GLY A 686 0.67 -27.13 26.90
N LEU A 687 -0.06 -26.07 27.32
CA LEU A 687 0.53 -24.89 27.96
C LEU A 687 0.65 -25.02 29.48
N GLU A 688 -0.17 -25.88 30.09
CA GLU A 688 -0.18 -26.08 31.54
C GLU A 688 1.19 -26.54 32.05
N GLY A 689 1.84 -25.73 32.89
CA GLY A 689 3.16 -26.02 33.47
C GLY A 689 4.36 -25.50 32.67
N THR A 690 4.14 -24.77 31.56
CA THR A 690 5.21 -24.09 30.81
C THR A 690 5.10 -22.57 30.98
N SER A 691 6.23 -21.89 31.19
CA SER A 691 6.23 -20.43 31.40
C SER A 691 5.97 -19.63 30.14
N ASP A 692 6.14 -20.23 28.95
CA ASP A 692 5.89 -19.58 27.66
C ASP A 692 5.50 -20.61 26.59
N ALA A 693 4.35 -20.38 25.96
CA ALA A 693 4.01 -20.98 24.68
C ALA A 693 5.00 -20.49 23.61
N SER A 694 5.45 -21.35 22.67
CA SER A 694 6.25 -20.89 21.53
C SER A 694 5.51 -19.77 20.77
N VAL A 695 6.25 -18.83 20.16
CA VAL A 695 5.65 -17.70 19.41
C VAL A 695 4.66 -18.19 18.35
N GLU A 696 4.97 -19.31 17.67
CA GLU A 696 4.06 -19.93 16.70
C GLU A 696 2.80 -20.48 17.37
N GLY A 697 2.93 -21.08 18.55
CA GLY A 697 1.79 -21.54 19.34
C GLY A 697 0.89 -20.40 19.80
N GLN A 698 1.47 -19.30 20.28
CA GLN A 698 0.72 -18.09 20.67
C GLN A 698 -0.06 -17.51 19.49
N HIS A 699 0.57 -17.46 18.31
CA HIS A 699 -0.09 -17.00 17.09
C HIS A 699 -1.24 -17.92 16.66
N PHE A 700 -1.04 -19.24 16.76
CA PHE A 700 -2.07 -20.23 16.49
C PHE A 700 -3.27 -20.10 17.44
N PHE A 701 -3.02 -20.01 18.76
CA PHE A 701 -4.03 -19.78 19.78
C PHE A 701 -4.80 -18.48 19.55
N GLN A 702 -4.08 -17.39 19.28
CA GLN A 702 -4.69 -16.10 18.99
C GLN A 702 -5.61 -16.17 17.77
N THR A 703 -5.18 -16.83 16.70
CA THR A 703 -5.97 -16.97 15.47
C THR A 703 -7.24 -17.77 15.75
N LEU A 704 -7.13 -18.91 16.43
CA LEU A 704 -8.26 -19.76 16.79
C LEU A 704 -9.27 -19.02 17.69
N MET A 705 -8.78 -18.31 18.71
CA MET A 705 -9.61 -17.55 19.65
C MET A 705 -10.31 -16.35 18.99
N VAL A 706 -9.63 -15.62 18.09
CA VAL A 706 -10.26 -14.53 17.33
C VAL A 706 -11.40 -15.08 16.49
N HIS A 707 -11.16 -16.15 15.72
CA HIS A 707 -12.20 -16.74 14.89
C HIS A 707 -13.37 -17.25 15.74
N LEU A 708 -13.14 -18.01 16.82
CA LEU A 708 -14.23 -18.45 17.71
C LEU A 708 -15.03 -17.27 18.29
N SER A 709 -14.36 -16.16 18.65
CA SER A 709 -15.03 -14.97 19.19
C SER A 709 -15.88 -14.20 18.17
N MET A 710 -15.71 -14.45 16.88
CA MET A 710 -16.51 -13.80 15.84
C MET A 710 -17.90 -14.43 15.68
N PHE A 711 -18.11 -15.66 16.15
CA PHE A 711 -19.37 -16.35 16.01
C PHE A 711 -20.28 -16.11 17.22
N VAL A 712 -21.54 -15.81 16.93
CA VAL A 712 -22.59 -15.61 17.94
C VAL A 712 -23.18 -16.93 18.47
N HIS A 713 -22.64 -18.08 18.04
CA HIS A 713 -23.12 -19.40 18.45
C HIS A 713 -22.87 -19.66 19.95
N PRO A 714 -23.86 -20.18 20.72
CA PRO A 714 -23.73 -20.42 22.15
C PRO A 714 -22.52 -21.27 22.55
N GLU A 715 -22.20 -22.31 21.79
CA GLU A 715 -21.03 -23.16 22.04
C GLU A 715 -19.70 -22.40 21.95
N CYS A 716 -19.56 -21.47 21.00
CA CYS A 716 -18.35 -20.65 20.91
C CYS A 716 -18.20 -19.75 22.14
N ARG A 717 -19.30 -19.14 22.59
CA ARG A 717 -19.33 -18.32 23.80
C ARG A 717 -19.05 -19.14 25.06
N ARG A 718 -19.59 -20.36 25.17
CA ARG A 718 -19.26 -21.30 26.26
C ARG A 718 -17.77 -21.57 26.34
N VAL A 719 -17.13 -21.86 25.20
CA VAL A 719 -15.67 -22.08 25.14
C VAL A 719 -14.91 -20.84 25.60
N VAL A 720 -15.27 -19.64 25.12
CA VAL A 720 -14.64 -18.38 25.56
C VAL A 720 -14.86 -18.13 27.06
N ASN A 721 -16.06 -18.41 27.59
CA ASN A 721 -16.37 -18.28 29.01
C ASN A 721 -15.49 -19.22 29.87
N ARG A 722 -15.34 -20.48 29.47
CA ARG A 722 -14.42 -21.43 30.13
C ARG A 722 -12.97 -20.95 30.08
N MET A 723 -12.51 -20.49 28.91
CA MET A 723 -11.14 -20.01 28.75
C MET A 723 -10.85 -18.76 29.58
N SER A 724 -11.84 -17.90 29.79
CA SER A 724 -11.73 -16.71 30.65
C SER A 724 -11.46 -17.08 32.12
N ARG A 725 -11.70 -18.34 32.51
CA ARG A 725 -11.44 -18.87 33.85
C ARG A 725 -10.26 -19.86 33.89
N ASN A 726 -9.49 -19.95 32.80
CA ASN A 726 -8.36 -20.86 32.76
C ASN A 726 -7.27 -20.43 33.77
N ALA A 727 -6.60 -21.41 34.39
CA ALA A 727 -5.52 -21.16 35.36
C ALA A 727 -4.32 -20.41 34.77
N SER A 728 -4.08 -20.52 33.46
CA SER A 728 -3.11 -19.70 32.75
C SER A 728 -3.63 -18.27 32.58
N VAL A 729 -2.94 -17.32 33.22
CA VAL A 729 -3.21 -15.87 33.12
C VAL A 729 -3.23 -15.40 31.67
N TYR A 730 -2.32 -15.90 30.83
CA TYR A 730 -2.29 -15.56 29.42
C TYR A 730 -3.59 -15.94 28.69
N VAL A 731 -4.09 -17.15 28.92
CA VAL A 731 -5.31 -17.68 28.29
C VAL A 731 -6.53 -16.90 28.78
N SER A 732 -6.66 -16.73 30.09
CA SER A 732 -7.80 -16.05 30.71
C SER A 732 -7.88 -14.57 30.36
N GLU A 733 -6.77 -13.82 30.37
CA GLU A 733 -6.75 -12.43 29.94
C GLU A 733 -7.08 -12.27 28.45
N ARG A 734 -6.60 -13.17 27.61
CA ARG A 734 -6.87 -13.10 26.16
C ARG A 734 -8.34 -13.40 25.87
N ALA A 735 -8.91 -14.42 26.50
CA ALA A 735 -10.32 -14.78 26.36
C ALA A 735 -11.23 -13.64 26.88
N SER A 736 -10.90 -13.06 28.03
CA SER A 736 -11.64 -11.93 28.62
C SER A 736 -11.61 -10.70 27.70
N ARG A 737 -10.45 -10.38 27.10
CA ARG A 737 -10.34 -9.29 26.12
C ARG A 737 -11.21 -9.54 24.89
N LEU A 738 -11.26 -10.77 24.38
CA LEU A 738 -12.07 -11.11 23.21
C LEU A 738 -13.56 -11.07 23.51
N LYS A 739 -13.99 -11.48 24.71
CA LYS A 739 -15.38 -11.29 25.18
C LYS A 739 -15.75 -9.80 25.16
N ALA A 740 -14.90 -8.93 25.71
CA ALA A 740 -15.11 -7.49 25.69
C ALA A 740 -15.10 -6.89 24.26
N ASP A 741 -14.23 -7.37 23.37
CA ASP A 741 -14.21 -6.96 21.97
C ASP A 741 -15.48 -7.39 21.23
N SER A 742 -16.01 -8.58 21.53
CA SER A 742 -17.26 -9.08 20.94
C SER A 742 -18.43 -8.15 21.27
N PHE A 743 -18.57 -7.77 22.55
CA PHE A 743 -19.56 -6.78 22.99
C PHE A 743 -19.40 -5.43 22.25
N ARG A 744 -18.16 -4.94 22.10
CA ARG A 744 -17.87 -3.68 21.38
C ARG A 744 -18.23 -3.70 19.89
N ARG A 745 -18.27 -4.88 19.26
CA ARG A 745 -18.59 -5.04 17.83
C ARG A 745 -20.10 -5.07 17.56
N SER A 746 -20.94 -5.23 18.59
CA SER A 746 -22.38 -5.27 18.40
C SER A 746 -22.89 -3.96 17.78
N PRO A 747 -23.81 -4.00 16.80
CA PRO A 747 -24.52 -2.82 16.33
C PRO A 747 -25.22 -2.04 17.46
N ALA A 748 -25.64 -2.73 18.52
CA ALA A 748 -26.32 -2.13 19.68
C ALA A 748 -25.35 -1.42 20.66
N PHE A 749 -24.03 -1.54 20.50
CA PHE A 749 -23.04 -1.06 21.47
C PHE A 749 -23.22 0.43 21.85
N ARG A 750 -23.52 1.30 20.86
CA ARG A 750 -23.74 2.73 21.12
C ARG A 750 -24.99 3.01 21.94
N LEU A 751 -26.08 2.26 21.69
CA LEU A 751 -27.29 2.37 22.49
C LEU A 751 -27.08 1.79 23.90
N MET A 752 -26.30 0.73 24.04
CA MET A 752 -25.92 0.18 25.35
C MET A 752 -25.12 1.16 26.22
N LEU A 753 -24.26 1.99 25.62
CA LEU A 753 -23.61 3.09 26.35
C LEU A 753 -24.61 4.17 26.78
N THR A 754 -25.60 4.46 25.94
CA THR A 754 -26.67 5.43 26.23
C THR A 754 -27.55 4.94 27.38
N GLU A 755 -27.95 3.66 27.34
CA GLU A 755 -28.65 2.97 28.43
C GLU A 755 -27.88 3.05 29.74
N THR A 756 -26.57 2.80 29.70
CA THR A 756 -25.72 2.85 30.90
C THR A 756 -25.73 4.24 31.52
N GLN A 757 -25.70 5.29 30.70
CA GLN A 757 -25.78 6.67 31.18
C GLN A 757 -27.17 6.99 31.74
N GLN A 758 -28.24 6.58 31.05
CA GLN A 758 -29.62 6.79 31.53
C GLN A 758 -29.87 6.13 32.89
N ARG A 759 -29.35 4.91 33.11
CA ARG A 759 -29.40 4.25 34.42
C ARG A 759 -28.65 5.02 35.50
N ARG A 760 -27.45 5.54 35.19
CA ARG A 760 -26.69 6.38 36.12
C ARG A 760 -27.42 7.68 36.48
N ASP A 761 -28.15 8.24 35.52
CA ASP A 761 -28.97 9.43 35.71
C ASP A 761 -30.32 9.13 36.42
N GLY A 762 -30.60 7.86 36.74
CA GLY A 762 -31.87 7.42 37.34
C GLY A 762 -33.08 7.42 36.39
N LYS A 763 -32.85 7.54 35.09
CA LYS A 763 -33.89 7.59 34.04
C LYS A 763 -34.32 6.20 33.61
N ASN A 764 -34.89 5.44 34.55
CA ASN A 764 -35.17 4.01 34.35
C ASN A 764 -36.18 3.73 33.21
N ALA A 765 -37.18 4.59 32.99
CA ALA A 765 -38.13 4.40 31.88
C ALA A 765 -37.48 4.59 30.50
N GLU A 766 -36.58 5.56 30.37
CA GLU A 766 -35.83 5.77 29.14
C GLU A 766 -34.83 4.63 28.90
N ALA A 767 -34.15 4.16 29.95
CA ALA A 767 -33.23 3.04 29.86
C ALA A 767 -33.93 1.74 29.43
N ASP A 768 -35.13 1.43 29.95
CA ASP A 768 -35.89 0.24 29.55
C ASP A 768 -36.32 0.31 28.08
N GLN A 769 -36.75 1.49 27.61
CA GLN A 769 -37.04 1.69 26.19
C GLN A 769 -35.78 1.51 25.33
N THR A 770 -34.65 2.10 25.72
CA THR A 770 -33.37 1.93 25.01
C THR A 770 -32.94 0.45 24.94
N LEU A 771 -33.20 -0.36 25.99
CA LEU A 771 -32.93 -1.80 25.95
C LEU A 771 -33.80 -2.54 24.93
N ASN A 772 -35.07 -2.14 24.76
CA ASN A 772 -35.92 -2.71 23.72
C ASN A 772 -35.42 -2.31 22.32
N ASP A 773 -34.98 -1.07 22.14
CA ASP A 773 -34.36 -0.62 20.87
C ASP A 773 -33.04 -1.38 20.60
N CYS A 774 -32.27 -1.73 21.63
CA CYS A 774 -31.09 -2.58 21.51
C CYS A 774 -31.45 -4.00 21.02
N LEU A 775 -32.55 -4.59 21.51
CA LEU A 775 -33.01 -5.92 21.09
C LEU A 775 -33.44 -5.95 19.63
N ASP A 776 -34.04 -4.85 19.13
CA ASP A 776 -34.39 -4.71 17.72
C ASP A 776 -33.13 -4.69 16.82
N LEU A 777 -32.01 -4.15 17.33
CA LEU A 777 -30.74 -4.09 16.61
C LEU A 777 -29.91 -5.37 16.69
N ASP A 778 -29.84 -6.00 17.86
CA ASP A 778 -29.04 -7.20 18.08
C ASP A 778 -29.71 -8.14 19.10
N PRO A 779 -30.68 -8.96 18.65
CA PRO A 779 -31.41 -9.86 19.54
C PRO A 779 -30.56 -11.01 20.09
N LEU A 780 -29.33 -11.19 19.59
CA LEU A 780 -28.41 -12.26 19.98
C LEU A 780 -27.34 -11.79 20.97
N LEU A 781 -27.38 -10.52 21.41
CA LEU A 781 -26.45 -9.97 22.41
C LEU A 781 -26.93 -10.30 23.84
N PRO A 782 -26.23 -11.19 24.59
CA PRO A 782 -26.63 -11.59 25.94
C PRO A 782 -26.73 -10.42 26.92
N GLU A 783 -25.83 -9.43 26.80
CA GLU A 783 -25.70 -8.30 27.71
C GLU A 783 -26.97 -7.45 27.78
N ILE A 784 -27.79 -7.43 26.71
CA ILE A 784 -29.06 -6.68 26.71
C ILE A 784 -30.04 -7.33 27.68
N TYR A 785 -30.17 -8.66 27.61
CA TYR A 785 -31.03 -9.42 28.51
C TYR A 785 -30.54 -9.35 29.96
N VAL A 786 -29.22 -9.41 30.19
CA VAL A 786 -28.64 -9.23 31.54
C VAL A 786 -28.98 -7.87 32.13
N ARG A 787 -28.86 -6.79 31.34
CA ARG A 787 -29.18 -5.43 31.82
C ARG A 787 -30.66 -5.24 32.08
N ARG A 788 -31.52 -5.78 31.22
CA ARG A 788 -32.98 -5.73 31.41
C ARG A 788 -33.42 -6.56 32.61
N ALA A 789 -32.84 -7.74 32.80
CA ALA A 789 -33.01 -8.54 34.01
C ALA A 789 -32.62 -7.75 35.27
N SER A 790 -31.44 -7.14 35.28
CA SER A 790 -30.97 -6.30 36.39
C SER A 790 -31.96 -5.17 36.72
N MET A 791 -32.48 -4.46 35.71
CA MET A 791 -33.49 -3.41 35.92
C MET A 791 -34.80 -3.95 36.48
N ARG A 792 -35.28 -5.09 35.96
CA ARG A 792 -36.48 -5.78 36.46
C ARG A 792 -36.30 -6.23 37.91
N MET A 793 -35.11 -6.71 38.30
CA MET A 793 -34.81 -7.03 39.70
C MET A 793 -34.93 -5.80 40.61
N HIS A 794 -34.45 -4.63 40.18
CA HIS A 794 -34.56 -3.38 40.94
C HIS A 794 -36.01 -2.90 41.03
N ALA A 795 -36.85 -3.25 40.05
CA ALA A 795 -38.30 -3.02 40.06
C ALA A 795 -39.09 -4.14 40.77
N GLU A 796 -38.42 -5.10 41.41
CA GLU A 796 -39.00 -6.27 42.08
C GLU A 796 -39.78 -7.23 41.15
N GLN A 797 -39.55 -7.15 39.84
CA GLN A 797 -40.12 -7.99 38.79
C GLN A 797 -39.27 -9.25 38.57
N PHE A 798 -39.19 -10.11 39.59
CA PHE A 798 -38.26 -11.26 39.59
C PHE A 798 -38.61 -12.35 38.56
N ALA A 799 -39.88 -12.57 38.28
CA ALA A 799 -40.31 -13.58 37.30
C ALA A 799 -39.90 -13.17 35.88
N GLU A 800 -40.10 -11.91 35.52
CA GLU A 800 -39.71 -11.32 34.25
C GLU A 800 -38.19 -11.20 34.13
N SER A 801 -37.48 -10.95 35.23
CA SER A 801 -36.02 -11.03 35.27
C SER A 801 -35.51 -12.43 34.96
N MET A 802 -36.13 -13.48 35.53
CA MET A 802 -35.73 -14.86 35.29
C MET A 802 -35.92 -15.26 33.82
N VAL A 803 -36.95 -14.75 33.14
CA VAL A 803 -37.15 -14.97 31.69
C VAL A 803 -35.96 -14.43 30.88
N ASP A 804 -35.54 -13.20 31.16
CA ASP A 804 -34.39 -12.60 30.48
C ASP A 804 -33.09 -13.33 30.79
N LEU A 805 -32.86 -13.72 32.05
CA LEU A 805 -31.65 -14.45 32.43
C LEU A 805 -31.57 -15.82 31.76
N LYS A 806 -32.69 -16.53 31.59
CA LYS A 806 -32.72 -17.79 30.83
C LYS A 806 -32.38 -17.59 29.37
N MET A 807 -32.82 -16.48 28.76
CA MET A 807 -32.43 -16.14 27.40
C MET A 807 -30.94 -15.79 27.32
N ALA A 808 -30.42 -15.03 28.28
CA ALA A 808 -28.99 -14.71 28.37
C ALA A 808 -28.14 -15.98 28.51
N ASP A 809 -28.56 -16.95 29.32
CA ASP A 809 -27.85 -18.23 29.50
C ASP A 809 -27.90 -19.11 28.24
N GLN A 810 -29.03 -19.13 27.52
CA GLN A 810 -29.10 -19.80 26.22
C GLN A 810 -28.15 -19.18 25.20
N LEU A 811 -28.00 -17.85 25.22
CA LEU A 811 -27.12 -17.12 24.30
C LEU A 811 -25.65 -17.15 24.72
N SER A 812 -25.34 -17.21 26.02
CA SER A 812 -23.99 -17.24 26.59
C SER A 812 -23.94 -18.26 27.74
N PRO A 813 -23.87 -19.56 27.42
CA PRO A 813 -23.83 -20.60 28.44
C PRO A 813 -22.58 -20.48 29.31
N GLU A 814 -22.72 -20.82 30.60
CA GLU A 814 -21.64 -20.75 31.60
C GLU A 814 -21.04 -19.35 31.79
N ASP A 815 -21.80 -18.29 31.51
CA ASP A 815 -21.43 -16.93 31.84
C ASP A 815 -21.63 -16.68 33.34
N ILE A 816 -20.54 -16.34 34.06
CA ILE A 816 -20.57 -16.24 35.52
C ILE A 816 -21.50 -15.13 36.02
N GLU A 817 -21.59 -14.02 35.29
CA GLU A 817 -22.51 -12.94 35.66
C GLU A 817 -23.96 -13.41 35.58
N VAL A 818 -24.33 -14.05 34.46
CA VAL A 818 -25.68 -14.60 34.22
C VAL A 818 -26.03 -15.66 35.26
N GLN A 819 -25.14 -16.63 35.46
CA GLN A 819 -25.35 -17.75 36.39
C GLN A 819 -25.51 -17.22 37.83
N SER A 820 -24.67 -16.28 38.25
CA SER A 820 -24.77 -15.72 39.61
C SER A 820 -26.09 -14.95 39.81
N MET A 821 -26.55 -14.22 38.79
CA MET A 821 -27.85 -13.53 38.84
C MET A 821 -29.04 -14.51 38.87
N ILE A 822 -28.95 -15.66 38.19
CA ILE A 822 -29.99 -16.71 38.25
C ILE A 822 -30.15 -17.20 39.69
N GLY A 823 -29.06 -17.55 40.37
CA GLY A 823 -29.09 -17.99 41.78
C GLY A 823 -29.73 -16.96 42.70
N LEU A 824 -29.36 -15.69 42.54
CA LEU A 824 -29.93 -14.56 43.27
C LEU A 824 -31.46 -14.43 43.02
N VAL A 825 -31.90 -14.47 41.77
CA VAL A 825 -33.31 -14.35 41.42
C VAL A 825 -34.13 -15.56 41.90
N MET A 826 -33.55 -16.77 41.93
CA MET A 826 -34.21 -17.94 42.53
C MET A 826 -34.54 -17.71 44.01
N VAL A 827 -33.59 -17.17 44.78
CA VAL A 827 -33.84 -16.78 46.18
C VAL A 827 -34.94 -15.71 46.29
N ARG A 828 -34.95 -14.72 45.39
CA ARG A 828 -36.00 -13.68 45.36
C ARG A 828 -37.38 -14.20 44.96
N LEU A 829 -37.44 -15.35 44.29
CA LEU A 829 -38.66 -16.07 43.96
C LEU A 829 -39.08 -17.08 45.05
N ASP A 830 -38.48 -17.00 46.25
CA ASP A 830 -38.73 -17.89 47.39
C ASP A 830 -38.25 -19.35 47.16
N ASP A 831 -37.44 -19.60 46.11
CA ASP A 831 -36.77 -20.88 45.87
C ASP A 831 -35.37 -20.91 46.53
N ILE A 832 -35.37 -20.80 47.86
CA ILE A 832 -34.17 -20.54 48.67
C ILE A 832 -33.16 -21.69 48.55
N SER A 833 -33.60 -22.94 48.73
CA SER A 833 -32.70 -24.09 48.76
C SER A 833 -31.99 -24.29 47.41
N ASN A 834 -32.72 -24.23 46.30
CA ASN A 834 -32.11 -24.39 44.98
C ASN A 834 -31.26 -23.17 44.62
N GLY A 835 -31.69 -21.96 44.96
CA GLY A 835 -30.92 -20.74 44.68
C GLY A 835 -29.57 -20.70 45.41
N LEU A 836 -29.53 -21.11 46.68
CA LEU A 836 -28.28 -21.22 47.45
C LEU A 836 -27.36 -22.31 46.91
N GLN A 837 -27.91 -23.47 46.53
CA GLN A 837 -27.14 -24.54 45.90
C GLN A 837 -26.52 -24.05 44.57
N PHE A 838 -27.32 -23.39 43.74
CA PHE A 838 -26.90 -22.86 42.44
C PHE A 838 -25.79 -21.81 42.59
N ALA A 839 -25.87 -20.94 43.60
CA ALA A 839 -24.83 -19.98 43.91
C ALA A 839 -23.51 -20.66 44.31
N GLU A 840 -23.54 -21.70 45.14
CA GLU A 840 -22.34 -22.47 45.49
C GLU A 840 -21.73 -23.21 44.30
N GLU A 841 -22.56 -23.78 43.40
CA GLU A 841 -22.10 -24.37 42.15
C GLU A 841 -21.42 -23.33 41.25
N THR A 842 -21.99 -22.12 41.18
CA THR A 842 -21.41 -21.00 40.41
C THR A 842 -20.08 -20.51 40.99
N ILE A 843 -19.97 -20.40 42.31
CA ILE A 843 -18.72 -20.06 43.01
C ILE A 843 -17.66 -21.15 42.76
N ALA A 844 -18.05 -22.43 42.80
CA ALA A 844 -17.13 -23.53 42.53
C ALA A 844 -16.60 -23.54 41.08
N MET A 845 -17.40 -23.07 40.10
CA MET A 845 -16.95 -22.89 38.71
C MET A 845 -15.93 -21.75 38.55
N ALA A 846 -15.96 -20.75 39.42
CA ALA A 846 -15.13 -19.54 39.32
C ALA A 846 -14.73 -18.99 40.70
N PRO A 847 -13.90 -19.71 41.49
CA PRO A 847 -13.63 -19.35 42.89
C PRO A 847 -12.71 -18.13 43.07
N GLN A 848 -12.11 -17.65 41.98
CA GLN A 848 -11.23 -16.46 41.93
C GLN A 848 -11.84 -15.35 41.08
N ASP A 849 -13.16 -15.37 40.87
CA ASP A 849 -13.91 -14.33 40.17
C ASP A 849 -14.68 -13.48 41.17
N TRP A 850 -14.45 -12.17 41.19
CA TRP A 850 -15.10 -11.30 42.17
C TRP A 850 -16.62 -11.20 41.94
N THR A 851 -17.10 -11.40 40.71
CA THR A 851 -18.53 -11.34 40.37
C THR A 851 -19.28 -12.52 40.99
N SER A 852 -18.73 -13.74 40.87
CA SER A 852 -19.33 -14.94 41.47
C SER A 852 -19.41 -14.82 43.00
N LEU A 853 -18.36 -14.30 43.63
CA LEU A 853 -18.29 -14.12 45.07
C LEU A 853 -19.22 -13.01 45.56
N TYR A 854 -19.23 -11.85 44.90
CA TYR A 854 -20.07 -10.72 45.28
C TYR A 854 -21.56 -11.04 45.11
N ASN A 855 -21.97 -11.52 43.94
CA ASN A 855 -23.36 -11.90 43.69
C ASN A 855 -23.79 -13.11 44.53
N GLY A 856 -22.85 -14.03 44.82
CA GLY A 856 -23.05 -15.08 45.82
C GLY A 856 -23.36 -14.49 47.19
N ALA A 857 -22.59 -13.49 47.63
CA ALA A 857 -22.86 -12.80 48.89
C ALA A 857 -24.24 -12.13 48.89
N CYS A 858 -24.64 -11.44 47.81
CA CYS A 858 -25.99 -10.89 47.66
C CYS A 858 -27.05 -11.99 47.76
N THR A 859 -26.82 -13.15 47.14
CA THR A 859 -27.74 -14.30 47.19
C THR A 859 -27.93 -14.81 48.62
N PHE A 860 -26.83 -15.01 49.36
CA PHE A 860 -26.89 -15.43 50.77
C PHE A 860 -27.47 -14.35 51.69
N ALA A 861 -27.18 -13.07 51.45
CA ALA A 861 -27.74 -11.95 52.20
C ALA A 861 -29.27 -11.87 52.04
N ARG A 862 -29.77 -11.93 50.80
CA ARG A 862 -31.21 -11.99 50.50
C ARG A 862 -31.90 -13.21 51.10
N ALA A 863 -31.20 -14.33 51.20
CA ALA A 863 -31.73 -15.51 51.87
C ALA A 863 -32.02 -15.23 53.36
N THR A 864 -31.23 -14.39 54.05
CA THR A 864 -31.48 -14.04 55.47
C THR A 864 -32.83 -13.34 55.72
N GLU A 865 -33.32 -12.61 54.71
CA GLU A 865 -34.56 -11.83 54.76
C GLU A 865 -35.79 -12.62 54.31
N SER A 866 -35.58 -13.82 53.76
CA SER A 866 -36.63 -14.69 53.26
C SER A 866 -37.37 -15.40 54.41
N LYS A 867 -38.37 -16.25 54.09
CA LYS A 867 -39.06 -17.08 55.10
C LYS A 867 -38.16 -18.24 55.55
N VAL A 868 -37.04 -17.90 56.19
CA VAL A 868 -36.04 -18.86 56.65
C VAL A 868 -36.58 -19.66 57.85
N PRO A 869 -36.26 -20.96 57.98
CA PRO A 869 -36.87 -21.82 59.00
C PRO A 869 -36.46 -21.46 60.44
N THR A 870 -35.21 -21.03 60.67
CA THR A 870 -34.69 -20.79 62.03
C THR A 870 -33.76 -19.56 62.14
N PRO A 871 -33.60 -18.97 63.34
CA PRO A 871 -32.56 -17.97 63.61
C PRO A 871 -31.13 -18.46 63.32
N GLU A 872 -30.86 -19.75 63.51
CA GLU A 872 -29.54 -20.35 63.25
C GLU A 872 -29.23 -20.37 61.75
N ASP A 873 -30.20 -20.71 60.90
CA ASP A 873 -30.04 -20.68 59.44
C ASP A 873 -29.78 -19.25 58.94
N ARG A 874 -30.47 -18.25 59.51
CA ARG A 874 -30.24 -16.83 59.18
C ARG A 874 -28.83 -16.39 59.52
N GLN A 875 -28.31 -16.79 60.68
CA GLN A 875 -26.94 -16.49 61.06
C GLN A 875 -25.95 -17.18 60.11
N LYS A 876 -26.17 -18.45 59.77
CA LYS A 876 -25.32 -19.20 58.84
C LYS A 876 -25.25 -18.54 57.46
N PHE A 877 -26.36 -18.05 56.92
CA PHE A 877 -26.38 -17.36 55.64
C PHE A 877 -25.68 -16.00 55.72
N ALA A 878 -25.89 -15.24 56.80
CA ALA A 878 -25.19 -13.98 57.03
C ALA A 878 -23.67 -14.18 57.12
N ASP A 879 -23.21 -15.18 57.87
CA ASP A 879 -21.79 -15.53 58.01
C ASP A 879 -21.18 -15.91 56.65
N ARG A 880 -21.90 -16.70 55.84
CA ARG A 880 -21.44 -17.08 54.50
C ARG A 880 -21.36 -15.89 53.55
N ALA A 881 -22.35 -15.00 53.57
CA ALA A 881 -22.34 -13.79 52.74
C ALA A 881 -21.16 -12.87 53.09
N VAL A 882 -20.87 -12.68 54.37
CA VAL A 882 -19.75 -11.89 54.88
C VAL A 882 -18.40 -12.51 54.47
N GLU A 883 -18.27 -13.84 54.55
CA GLU A 883 -17.06 -14.52 54.09
C GLU A 883 -16.84 -14.32 52.59
N LEU A 884 -17.89 -14.41 51.77
CA LEU A 884 -17.80 -14.16 50.33
C LEU A 884 -17.44 -12.70 50.01
N LEU A 885 -17.99 -11.71 50.73
CA LEU A 885 -17.59 -10.31 50.59
C LEU A 885 -16.12 -10.07 50.99
N ARG A 886 -15.64 -10.75 52.04
CA ARG A 886 -14.22 -10.70 52.42
C ARG A 886 -13.33 -11.24 51.29
N GLN A 887 -13.70 -12.37 50.69
CA GLN A 887 -12.96 -12.94 49.55
C GLN A 887 -13.02 -12.00 48.33
N THR A 888 -14.17 -11.37 48.08
CA THR A 888 -14.32 -10.34 47.03
C THR A 888 -13.35 -9.17 47.25
N ALA A 889 -13.20 -8.69 48.48
CA ALA A 889 -12.25 -7.63 48.81
C ALA A 889 -10.78 -8.07 48.64
N VAL A 890 -10.45 -9.35 48.90
CA VAL A 890 -9.11 -9.90 48.64
C VAL A 890 -8.78 -9.88 47.14
N LEU A 891 -9.78 -10.09 46.28
CA LEU A 891 -9.67 -9.97 44.82
C LEU A 891 -9.65 -8.52 44.30
N LYS A 892 -9.33 -7.55 45.16
CA LYS A 892 -9.14 -6.14 44.79
C LYS A 892 -10.39 -5.41 44.27
N PHE A 893 -11.59 -5.91 44.60
CA PHE A 893 -12.81 -5.12 44.45
C PHE A 893 -12.70 -3.81 45.24
N ASN A 894 -13.02 -2.68 44.62
CA ASN A 894 -12.74 -1.34 45.14
C ASN A 894 -13.97 -0.41 45.16
N ASP A 895 -15.16 -0.87 44.77
CA ASP A 895 -16.37 -0.04 44.74
C ASP A 895 -17.17 -0.15 46.04
N SER A 896 -16.64 0.45 47.11
CA SER A 896 -17.34 0.51 48.39
C SER A 896 -18.62 1.35 48.35
N GLU A 897 -18.76 2.26 47.37
CA GLU A 897 -19.97 3.07 47.24
C GLU A 897 -21.13 2.23 46.72
N HIS A 898 -20.88 1.41 45.70
CA HIS A 898 -21.83 0.41 45.23
C HIS A 898 -22.22 -0.55 46.36
N MET A 899 -21.24 -1.11 47.07
CA MET A 899 -21.48 -2.06 48.17
C MET A 899 -22.33 -1.49 49.31
N LEU A 900 -22.15 -0.22 49.67
CA LEU A 900 -22.93 0.44 50.73
C LEU A 900 -24.37 0.77 50.31
N LYS A 901 -24.60 0.93 49.00
CA LYS A 901 -25.90 1.30 48.43
C LYS A 901 -26.68 0.08 47.92
N ASP A 902 -26.05 -1.07 47.82
CA ASP A 902 -26.68 -2.29 47.34
C ASP A 902 -27.75 -2.78 48.33
N ALA A 903 -29.00 -2.73 47.88
CA ALA A 903 -30.16 -3.15 48.66
C ALA A 903 -30.11 -4.63 49.02
N ASP A 904 -29.38 -5.44 48.26
CA ASP A 904 -29.27 -6.87 48.53
C ASP A 904 -28.39 -7.18 49.74
N LEU A 905 -27.55 -6.22 50.16
CA LEU A 905 -26.61 -6.36 51.28
C LEU A 905 -27.07 -5.66 52.57
N PHE A 906 -28.22 -4.99 52.57
CA PHE A 906 -28.69 -4.20 53.72
C PHE A 906 -28.87 -5.02 55.01
N SER A 907 -29.28 -6.30 54.90
CA SER A 907 -29.34 -7.23 56.04
C SER A 907 -27.99 -7.44 56.72
N LEU A 908 -26.87 -7.23 56.01
CA LEU A 908 -25.52 -7.40 56.54
C LEU A 908 -24.95 -6.15 57.21
N HIS A 909 -25.57 -4.98 57.08
CA HIS A 909 -25.04 -3.72 57.65
C HIS A 909 -24.86 -3.75 59.18
N GLN A 910 -25.62 -4.60 59.86
CA GLN A 910 -25.54 -4.79 61.32
C GLN A 910 -24.61 -5.95 61.72
N HIS A 911 -24.04 -6.66 60.76
CA HIS A 911 -23.13 -7.76 61.02
C HIS A 911 -21.80 -7.24 61.61
N ALA A 912 -21.23 -7.97 62.57
CA ALA A 912 -20.02 -7.53 63.30
C ALA A 912 -18.82 -7.24 62.38
N GLU A 913 -18.69 -8.01 61.30
CA GLU A 913 -17.59 -7.89 60.32
C GLU A 913 -17.83 -6.86 59.20
N TRP A 914 -19.02 -6.25 59.10
CA TRP A 914 -19.36 -5.37 57.98
C TRP A 914 -18.39 -4.19 57.84
N GLN A 915 -18.07 -3.53 58.95
CA GLN A 915 -17.14 -2.39 58.94
C GLN A 915 -15.72 -2.79 58.56
N ASN A 916 -15.28 -4.00 58.92
CA ASN A 916 -13.98 -4.53 58.51
C ASN A 916 -13.92 -4.73 56.99
N ILE A 917 -14.97 -5.29 56.39
CA ILE A 917 -15.08 -5.48 54.95
C ILE A 917 -15.08 -4.15 54.21
N VAL A 918 -15.88 -3.17 54.66
CA VAL A 918 -15.88 -1.81 54.10
C VAL A 918 -14.48 -1.20 54.16
N GLY A 919 -13.76 -1.40 55.26
CA GLY A 919 -12.35 -1.00 55.40
C GLY A 919 -11.43 -1.64 54.36
N LEU A 920 -11.56 -2.95 54.13
CA LEU A 920 -10.77 -3.68 53.12
C LEU A 920 -11.05 -3.18 51.69
N VAL A 921 -12.31 -2.97 51.33
CA VAL A 921 -12.68 -2.46 50.00
C VAL A 921 -12.21 -1.02 49.81
N ASN A 922 -12.33 -0.17 50.83
CA ASN A 922 -11.79 1.19 50.78
C ASN A 922 -10.27 1.21 50.60
N ALA A 923 -9.53 0.30 51.26
CA ALA A 923 -8.08 0.19 51.09
C ALA A 923 -7.66 -0.20 49.66
N ASN A 924 -8.55 -0.79 48.87
CA ASN A 924 -8.30 -1.08 47.46
C ASN A 924 -8.52 0.14 46.53
N LYS A 925 -9.02 1.27 47.04
CA LYS A 925 -9.17 2.53 46.25
C LYS A 925 -7.85 3.29 46.10
N ASP A 926 -6.93 3.13 47.04
CA ASP A 926 -5.64 3.82 47.02
C ASP A 926 -4.65 3.06 46.10
N PRO A 927 -3.94 3.74 45.18
CA PRO A 927 -2.89 3.08 44.40
C PRO A 927 -1.80 2.59 45.36
N ALA A 928 -1.33 1.35 45.14
CA ALA A 928 -0.22 0.82 45.92
C ALA A 928 0.97 1.79 45.84
N PRO A 929 1.68 2.08 46.96
CA PRO A 929 2.92 2.83 46.88
C PRO A 929 3.86 2.14 45.91
N GLU A 930 4.43 2.90 44.97
CA GLU A 930 5.41 2.40 44.01
C GLU A 930 6.48 1.59 44.74
N ALA A 931 6.62 0.31 44.38
CA ALA A 931 7.74 -0.48 44.86
C ALA A 931 9.03 0.23 44.42
N PRO A 932 10.05 0.33 45.30
CA PRO A 932 11.30 0.98 44.95
C PRO A 932 11.87 0.30 43.71
N GLN A 933 12.14 1.12 42.68
CA GLN A 933 12.84 0.68 41.47
C GLN A 933 14.10 -0.05 41.91
N LYS A 934 14.17 -1.36 41.62
CA LYS A 934 15.44 -2.06 41.67
C LYS A 934 16.27 -1.55 40.50
N ASP A 935 17.39 -0.93 40.83
CA ASP A 935 18.45 -0.52 39.91
C ASP A 935 18.71 -1.63 38.87
N GLN A 936 18.72 -1.22 37.59
CA GLN A 936 19.15 -2.04 36.45
C GLN A 936 20.67 -2.09 36.35
#